data_AF-A0A9W6IVC0-F1
#
_entry.id   AF-A0A9W6IVC0-F1
#
_cell.length_a   1.000
_cell.length_b   1.000
_cell.length_c   1.000
_cell.angle_alpha   90.00
_cell.angle_beta   90.00
_cell.angle_gamma   90.00
#
_symmetry.space_group_name_H-M   'P 1'
#
loop_
_entity.id
_entity.type
_entity.pdbx_description
1 polymer ?
#
loop_
_entity_poly.entity_id
_entity_poly.type
_entity_poly.pdbx_seq_one_letter_code
_entity_poly.pdbx_strand_id
1 'polypeptide(L)'
;MFKKILIANRGEIVCRVIKTARRMGIATVAVYSDADKDALHVEMADEAVHIGPAPASQSYLVIEKIIAACKETGAEAVHPGYGFLSERAAFAEALAAEGIVFIGPNPHAIEAMGDKIESKKAAAAANVSTVPGNLGVIESTEEAVRIADEIGYPVMIKASAGGGGKGMRIAYSADDVAEGFRASKSEAKSSFGDDRVFIEKFIVNPRHIEIQVLGDKHGNVVYLGERECSIQRRNQKVVEEAPSPLLDEATRRAMGEQSVALAKAVGYDSAGTVEFVAGQDKSFYFLEMNTRLQVEHPVTELVTGVDLVEQMIRVAYGEKLAITQDDVKLTGWAVESRIYAEDPYRNFLPSIGRLKTYRPPVEESAGGITVRNDTGVTEGGEISIHYDPMIAKLITHGPDRLTAIKAQADALDAFAIDGIQHNIPFLTALMEHPRWQEGRLSTGFIAEEFPDGFAPARPDGEIAATLVAVAAQIDWLTMERRRAISHQLRRGAATKEMLRTILLDGAPTRVETRPDGDAVAVRLVDEDDGGEGRVYRVATDWKPGEPVWRGEIDGKPVSVQVRKHPPAGWDLAHRGVSVVARIHGARIAELLAMMPEKQVADTSKLLLCPMPGLVVSIAVEEGQEVKAGEILAVVEAMKMENVLRAERDGKIAKINAKPGDSLAVDAVILELE
;
A
#
# COMPACT_ATOMS: atom_id res chain seq x y z
N MET A 1 2.09 -32.39 14.46
CA MET A 1 2.17 -30.93 14.34
C MET A 1 3.34 -30.40 15.15
N PHE A 2 3.91 -29.26 14.78
CA PHE A 2 4.87 -28.53 15.63
C PHE A 2 4.19 -28.07 16.92
N LYS A 3 4.96 -27.98 18.01
CA LYS A 3 4.54 -27.44 19.30
C LYS A 3 4.89 -25.96 19.43
N LYS A 4 6.03 -25.55 18.88
CA LYS A 4 6.51 -24.17 18.96
C LYS A 4 7.22 -23.74 17.68
N ILE A 5 6.86 -22.57 17.16
CA ILE A 5 7.51 -21.97 15.99
C ILE A 5 7.99 -20.56 16.30
N LEU A 6 9.13 -20.18 15.71
CA LEU A 6 9.63 -18.81 15.71
C LEU A 6 9.27 -18.12 14.41
N ILE A 7 8.94 -16.83 14.47
CA ILE A 7 8.59 -16.06 13.28
C ILE A 7 9.68 -15.01 13.06
N ALA A 8 10.52 -15.22 12.04
CA ALA A 8 11.71 -14.42 11.76
C ALA A 8 11.38 -13.17 10.92
N ASN A 9 10.45 -12.35 11.41
CA ASN A 9 9.98 -11.14 10.75
C ASN A 9 9.44 -10.13 11.78
N ARG A 10 8.77 -9.07 11.33
CA ARG A 10 8.13 -8.05 12.16
C ARG A 10 6.78 -7.58 11.59
N GLY A 11 6.06 -6.75 12.34
CA GLY A 11 4.89 -6.03 11.83
C GLY A 11 3.70 -6.94 11.53
N GLU A 12 2.92 -6.58 10.51
CA GLU A 12 1.62 -7.23 10.23
C GLU A 12 1.76 -8.73 9.96
N ILE A 13 2.79 -9.13 9.22
CA ILE A 13 2.97 -10.53 8.81
C ILE A 13 3.23 -11.45 10.01
N VAL A 14 3.92 -10.96 11.04
CA VAL A 14 4.08 -11.76 12.26
C VAL A 14 2.75 -11.92 12.97
N CYS A 15 1.96 -10.85 13.06
CA CYS A 15 0.61 -10.90 13.64
C CYS A 15 -0.27 -11.88 12.86
N ARG A 16 -0.22 -11.84 11.52
CA ARG A 16 -0.90 -12.76 10.60
C ARG A 16 -0.51 -14.22 10.86
N VAL A 17 0.77 -14.53 11.00
CA VAL A 17 1.25 -15.89 11.27
C VAL A 17 0.86 -16.35 12.67
N ILE A 18 0.96 -15.47 13.68
CA ILE A 18 0.53 -15.76 15.06
C ILE A 18 -0.95 -16.11 15.12
N LYS A 19 -1.82 -15.35 14.42
CA LYS A 19 -3.26 -15.62 14.36
C LYS A 19 -3.54 -17.05 13.89
N THR A 20 -2.85 -17.54 12.85
CA THR A 20 -2.98 -18.93 12.38
C THR A 20 -2.39 -19.94 13.35
N ALA A 21 -1.16 -19.73 13.82
CA ALA A 21 -0.49 -20.66 14.73
C ALA A 21 -1.30 -20.89 16.02
N ARG A 22 -1.90 -19.82 16.59
CA ARG A 22 -2.80 -19.92 17.75
C ARG A 22 -4.04 -20.74 17.47
N ARG A 23 -4.70 -20.57 16.30
CA ARG A 23 -5.85 -21.41 15.90
C ARG A 23 -5.47 -22.88 15.79
N MET A 24 -4.23 -23.17 15.37
CA MET A 24 -3.68 -24.52 15.27
C MET A 24 -3.17 -25.08 16.61
N GLY A 25 -3.18 -24.29 17.69
CA GLY A 25 -2.66 -24.70 19.01
C GLY A 25 -1.13 -24.78 19.08
N ILE A 26 -0.42 -23.99 18.28
CA ILE A 26 1.04 -23.92 18.20
C ILE A 26 1.52 -22.68 18.96
N ALA A 27 2.48 -22.87 19.89
CA ALA A 27 3.09 -21.76 20.62
C ALA A 27 3.97 -20.91 19.69
N THR A 28 3.97 -19.59 19.89
CA THR A 28 4.67 -18.66 18.99
C THR A 28 5.78 -17.88 19.69
N VAL A 29 6.90 -17.73 18.98
CA VAL A 29 8.03 -16.89 19.38
C VAL A 29 8.18 -15.76 18.38
N ALA A 30 8.14 -14.52 18.86
CA ALA A 30 8.52 -13.35 18.07
C ALA A 30 10.00 -12.98 18.32
N VAL A 31 10.63 -12.38 17.32
CA VAL A 31 11.90 -11.66 17.51
C VAL A 31 11.67 -10.16 17.33
N TYR A 32 12.48 -9.35 18.00
CA TYR A 32 12.35 -7.89 17.91
C TYR A 32 13.69 -7.17 18.04
N SER A 33 13.79 -6.03 17.36
CA SER A 33 14.90 -5.07 17.52
C SER A 33 14.58 -4.04 18.61
N ASP A 34 15.55 -3.19 18.98
CA ASP A 34 15.31 -2.05 19.87
C ASP A 34 14.11 -1.17 19.46
N ALA A 35 13.88 -0.98 18.15
CA ALA A 35 12.77 -0.15 17.65
C ALA A 35 11.41 -0.84 17.66
N ASP A 36 11.37 -2.17 17.80
CA ASP A 36 10.14 -2.97 17.78
C ASP A 36 9.76 -3.50 19.17
N LYS A 37 10.44 -3.04 20.24
CA LYS A 37 10.20 -3.51 21.61
C LYS A 37 8.72 -3.46 22.03
N ASP A 38 8.02 -2.40 21.62
CA ASP A 38 6.61 -2.16 21.94
C ASP A 38 5.68 -2.46 20.75
N ALA A 39 6.15 -3.23 19.75
CA ALA A 39 5.35 -3.57 18.57
C ALA A 39 4.26 -4.60 18.87
N LEU A 40 3.15 -4.54 18.13
CA LEU A 40 2.00 -5.42 18.33
C LEU A 40 2.36 -6.91 18.27
N HIS A 41 3.27 -7.29 17.37
CA HIS A 41 3.65 -8.69 17.22
C HIS A 41 4.42 -9.25 18.42
N VAL A 42 5.10 -8.39 19.17
CA VAL A 42 5.80 -8.76 20.42
C VAL A 42 4.78 -9.04 21.52
N GLU A 43 3.77 -8.19 21.66
CA GLU A 43 2.66 -8.39 22.61
C GLU A 43 1.82 -9.62 22.24
N MET A 44 1.66 -9.90 20.94
CA MET A 44 0.89 -11.03 20.45
C MET A 44 1.60 -12.39 20.56
N ALA A 45 2.91 -12.46 20.75
CA ALA A 45 3.59 -13.75 20.82
C ALA A 45 3.54 -14.34 22.24
N ASP A 46 3.68 -15.67 22.37
CA ASP A 46 3.76 -16.31 23.68
C ASP A 46 5.13 -16.06 24.35
N GLU A 47 6.18 -15.95 23.53
CA GLU A 47 7.54 -15.56 23.93
C GLU A 47 8.12 -14.55 22.93
N ALA A 48 9.04 -13.71 23.38
CA ALA A 48 9.73 -12.74 22.53
C ALA A 48 11.21 -12.64 22.85
N VAL A 49 12.07 -12.58 21.83
CA VAL A 49 13.53 -12.52 21.97
C VAL A 49 14.09 -11.28 21.30
N HIS A 50 14.93 -10.54 22.04
CA HIS A 50 15.63 -9.37 21.52
C HIS A 50 16.80 -9.78 20.62
N ILE A 51 16.84 -9.23 19.40
CA ILE A 51 17.87 -9.55 18.39
C ILE A 51 18.75 -8.34 18.03
N GLY A 52 18.75 -7.28 18.83
CA GLY A 52 19.71 -6.17 18.74
C GLY A 52 19.16 -4.88 18.12
N PRO A 53 20.04 -4.01 17.60
CA PRO A 53 19.69 -2.65 17.22
C PRO A 53 18.64 -2.53 16.12
N ALA A 54 18.01 -1.35 16.04
CA ALA A 54 16.95 -1.05 15.10
C ALA A 54 17.26 -1.36 13.61
N PRO A 55 18.47 -1.07 13.07
CA PRO A 55 18.79 -1.42 11.69
C PRO A 55 18.69 -2.91 11.43
N ALA A 56 17.88 -3.31 10.44
CA ALA A 56 17.67 -4.71 10.08
C ALA A 56 18.97 -5.47 9.76
N SER A 57 19.97 -4.81 9.18
CA SER A 57 21.29 -5.38 8.89
C SER A 57 22.06 -5.83 10.13
N GLN A 58 21.67 -5.33 11.31
CA GLN A 58 22.25 -5.67 12.60
C GLN A 58 21.29 -6.51 13.46
N SER A 59 20.06 -6.76 13.00
CA SER A 59 19.02 -7.51 13.72
C SER A 59 18.37 -8.56 12.81
N TYR A 60 17.25 -8.26 12.15
CA TYR A 60 16.43 -9.22 11.40
C TYR A 60 17.15 -9.94 10.25
N LEU A 61 18.23 -9.37 9.72
CA LEU A 61 19.04 -9.97 8.65
C LEU A 61 20.24 -10.78 9.16
N VAL A 62 20.44 -10.86 10.48
CA VAL A 62 21.57 -11.58 11.09
C VAL A 62 21.16 -13.01 11.43
N ILE A 63 21.53 -13.96 10.55
CA ILE A 63 21.16 -15.38 10.63
C ILE A 63 21.50 -15.98 12.01
N GLU A 64 22.70 -15.68 12.51
CA GLU A 64 23.22 -16.22 13.76
C GLU A 64 22.34 -15.84 14.96
N LYS A 65 21.77 -14.63 14.95
CA LYS A 65 20.89 -14.16 16.01
C LYS A 65 19.54 -14.86 15.99
N ILE A 66 18.99 -15.13 14.80
CA ILE A 66 17.73 -15.86 14.66
C ILE A 66 17.90 -17.31 15.10
N ILE A 67 19.00 -17.96 14.72
CA ILE A 67 19.32 -19.32 15.17
C ILE A 67 19.52 -19.35 16.69
N ALA A 68 20.21 -18.38 17.27
CA ALA A 68 20.37 -18.28 18.72
C ALA A 68 19.01 -18.17 19.44
N ALA A 69 18.10 -17.33 18.93
CA ALA A 69 16.74 -17.20 19.47
C ALA A 69 15.93 -18.51 19.37
N CYS A 70 16.08 -19.26 18.27
CA CYS A 70 15.45 -20.58 18.14
C CYS A 70 15.96 -21.57 19.21
N LYS A 71 17.28 -21.59 19.44
CA LYS A 71 17.93 -22.46 20.43
C LYS A 71 17.53 -22.10 21.86
N GLU A 72 17.44 -20.80 22.17
CA GLU A 72 17.02 -20.29 23.47
C GLU A 72 15.59 -20.71 23.82
N THR A 73 14.68 -20.62 22.85
CA THR A 73 13.23 -20.83 23.07
C THR A 73 12.78 -22.27 22.78
N GLY A 74 13.61 -23.07 22.12
CA GLY A 74 13.28 -24.43 21.69
C GLY A 74 12.26 -24.47 20.54
N ALA A 75 12.26 -23.47 19.67
CA ALA A 75 11.42 -23.47 18.47
C ALA A 75 11.83 -24.59 17.51
N GLU A 76 10.86 -25.38 17.04
CA GLU A 76 11.10 -26.54 16.16
C GLU A 76 11.12 -26.14 14.68
N ALA A 77 10.54 -24.98 14.36
CA ALA A 77 10.49 -24.45 13.01
C ALA A 77 10.50 -22.92 12.98
N VAL A 78 10.91 -22.35 11.85
CA VAL A 78 10.94 -20.90 11.61
C VAL A 78 10.05 -20.54 10.42
N HIS A 79 9.11 -19.63 10.63
CA HIS A 79 8.37 -18.99 9.56
C HIS A 79 9.05 -17.65 9.21
N PRO A 80 9.56 -17.45 7.98
CA PRO A 80 10.27 -16.22 7.63
C PRO A 80 9.32 -15.07 7.27
N GLY A 81 8.04 -15.34 7.03
CA GLY A 81 7.12 -14.35 6.48
C GLY A 81 7.49 -14.02 5.04
N TYR A 82 7.70 -12.75 4.74
CA TYR A 82 8.17 -12.25 3.45
C TYR A 82 9.25 -11.17 3.63
N GLY A 83 10.10 -10.97 2.61
CA GLY A 83 11.26 -10.11 2.74
C GLY A 83 12.26 -10.64 3.79
N PHE A 84 13.20 -9.78 4.20
CA PHE A 84 14.30 -10.17 5.11
C PHE A 84 15.05 -11.44 4.64
N LEU A 85 14.88 -12.54 5.37
CA LEU A 85 15.57 -13.82 5.16
C LEU A 85 14.70 -14.85 4.40
N SER A 86 13.48 -14.51 3.99
CA SER A 86 12.54 -15.46 3.36
C SER A 86 13.03 -16.08 2.06
N GLU A 87 13.91 -15.38 1.34
CA GLU A 87 14.43 -15.80 0.04
C GLU A 87 15.95 -15.98 0.08
N ARG A 88 16.49 -16.33 1.26
CA ARG A 88 17.93 -16.58 1.47
C ARG A 88 18.16 -18.07 1.67
N ALA A 89 18.63 -18.76 0.64
CA ALA A 89 18.93 -20.20 0.71
C ALA A 89 19.88 -20.54 1.87
N ALA A 90 20.93 -19.75 2.07
CA ALA A 90 21.87 -19.90 3.19
C ALA A 90 21.20 -19.86 4.58
N PHE A 91 20.07 -19.16 4.73
CA PHE A 91 19.32 -19.15 5.99
C PHE A 91 18.58 -20.47 6.21
N ALA A 92 17.89 -20.98 5.17
CA ALA A 92 17.22 -22.27 5.23
C ALA A 92 18.21 -23.43 5.48
N GLU A 93 19.39 -23.39 4.86
CA GLU A 93 20.48 -24.35 5.10
C GLU A 93 21.02 -24.27 6.53
N ALA A 94 21.26 -23.06 7.04
CA ALA A 94 21.76 -22.87 8.39
C ALA A 94 20.76 -23.35 9.46
N LEU A 95 19.45 -23.18 9.22
CA LEU A 95 18.40 -23.76 10.09
C LEU A 95 18.42 -25.29 10.04
N ALA A 96 18.52 -25.88 8.84
CA ALA A 96 18.56 -27.32 8.67
C ALA A 96 19.77 -27.97 9.36
N ALA A 97 20.93 -27.31 9.34
CA ALA A 97 22.14 -27.75 10.05
C ALA A 97 21.94 -27.84 11.58
N GLU A 98 20.98 -27.10 12.12
CA GLU A 98 20.63 -27.06 13.54
C GLU A 98 19.37 -27.89 13.87
N GLY A 99 18.82 -28.61 12.88
CA GLY A 99 17.61 -29.41 13.04
C GLY A 99 16.32 -28.60 13.15
N ILE A 100 16.34 -27.32 12.75
CA ILE A 100 15.18 -26.43 12.79
C ILE A 100 14.54 -26.41 11.39
N VAL A 101 13.23 -26.63 11.31
CA VAL A 101 12.53 -26.68 10.02
C VAL A 101 12.27 -25.27 9.47
N PHE A 102 12.64 -25.01 8.24
CA PHE A 102 12.24 -23.80 7.53
C PHE A 102 10.81 -23.94 6.97
N ILE A 103 9.90 -23.04 7.34
CA ILE A 103 8.52 -23.00 6.84
C ILE A 103 8.49 -22.11 5.60
N GLY A 104 8.96 -22.67 4.49
CA GLY A 104 9.11 -22.02 3.20
C GLY A 104 9.62 -23.04 2.18
N PRO A 105 9.94 -22.61 0.95
CA PRO A 105 10.47 -23.51 -0.05
C PRO A 105 11.87 -24.00 0.31
N ASN A 106 12.24 -25.14 -0.27
CA ASN A 106 13.56 -25.73 -0.13
C ASN A 106 14.67 -24.83 -0.72
N PRO A 107 15.91 -24.90 -0.21
CA PRO A 107 17.02 -24.05 -0.65
C PRO A 107 17.28 -24.10 -2.16
N HIS A 108 17.16 -25.27 -2.78
CA HIS A 108 17.38 -25.44 -4.22
C HIS A 108 16.39 -24.60 -5.03
N ALA A 109 15.09 -24.63 -4.68
CA ALA A 109 14.09 -23.82 -5.34
C ALA A 109 14.32 -22.30 -5.15
N ILE A 110 14.76 -21.89 -3.96
CA ILE A 110 15.11 -20.48 -3.67
C ILE A 110 16.25 -20.02 -4.58
N GLU A 111 17.32 -20.81 -4.70
CA GLU A 111 18.47 -20.47 -5.56
C GLU A 111 18.11 -20.48 -7.04
N ALA A 112 17.40 -21.52 -7.50
CA ALA A 112 17.03 -21.68 -8.90
C ALA A 112 16.18 -20.51 -9.41
N MET A 113 15.28 -19.98 -8.57
CA MET A 113 14.40 -18.86 -8.92
C MET A 113 15.00 -17.49 -8.60
N GLY A 114 16.03 -17.40 -7.76
CA GLY A 114 16.65 -16.14 -7.36
C GLY A 114 17.52 -15.48 -8.44
N ASP A 115 18.05 -16.27 -9.39
CA ASP A 115 18.79 -15.75 -10.54
C ASP A 115 17.86 -15.61 -11.78
N LYS A 116 17.89 -14.45 -12.43
CA LYS A 116 17.00 -14.14 -13.57
C LYS A 116 17.27 -15.00 -14.81
N ILE A 117 18.52 -15.41 -15.03
CA ILE A 117 18.87 -16.24 -16.19
C ILE A 117 18.47 -17.69 -15.89
N GLU A 118 18.82 -18.20 -14.71
CA GLU A 118 18.50 -19.58 -14.34
C GLU A 118 16.99 -19.80 -14.19
N SER A 119 16.25 -18.84 -13.62
CA SER A 119 14.79 -18.88 -13.55
C SER A 119 14.13 -18.92 -14.93
N LYS A 120 14.61 -18.11 -15.89
CA LYS A 120 14.12 -18.13 -17.27
C LYS A 120 14.46 -19.43 -17.99
N LYS A 121 15.64 -20.01 -17.76
CA LYS A 121 16.00 -21.33 -18.30
C LYS A 121 15.09 -22.42 -17.74
N ALA A 122 14.83 -22.41 -16.44
CA ALA A 122 13.91 -23.35 -15.79
C ALA A 122 12.49 -23.19 -16.33
N ALA A 123 12.01 -21.96 -16.50
CA ALA A 123 10.72 -21.66 -17.12
C ALA A 123 10.62 -22.19 -18.56
N ALA A 124 11.63 -21.93 -19.40
CA ALA A 124 11.67 -22.44 -20.77
C ALA A 124 11.72 -23.98 -20.82
N ALA A 125 12.53 -24.61 -19.97
CA ALA A 125 12.60 -26.08 -19.87
C ALA A 125 11.27 -26.71 -19.40
N ALA A 126 10.51 -25.98 -18.58
CA ALA A 126 9.18 -26.36 -18.14
C ALA A 126 8.05 -26.01 -19.13
N ASN A 127 8.39 -25.50 -20.33
CA ASN A 127 7.45 -25.01 -21.34
C ASN A 127 6.50 -23.91 -20.84
N VAL A 128 6.98 -23.07 -19.93
CA VAL A 128 6.29 -21.86 -19.49
C VAL A 128 6.49 -20.79 -20.54
N SER A 129 5.44 -20.02 -20.85
CA SER A 129 5.50 -18.88 -21.75
C SER A 129 6.49 -17.85 -21.21
N THR A 130 7.58 -17.58 -21.94
CA THR A 130 8.57 -16.56 -21.59
C THR A 130 8.50 -15.40 -22.58
N VAL A 131 8.83 -14.18 -22.13
CA VAL A 131 8.85 -13.00 -23.01
C VAL A 131 9.77 -13.29 -24.20
N PRO A 132 9.32 -13.08 -25.46
CA PRO A 132 10.18 -13.24 -26.62
C PRO A 132 11.42 -12.36 -26.48
N GLY A 133 12.59 -12.95 -26.56
CA GLY A 133 13.85 -12.27 -26.27
C GLY A 133 15.06 -13.14 -26.51
N ASN A 134 16.24 -12.52 -26.51
CA ASN A 134 17.52 -13.21 -26.58
C ASN A 134 18.13 -13.28 -25.18
N LEU A 135 18.29 -14.50 -24.65
CA LEU A 135 18.89 -14.77 -23.32
C LEU A 135 20.42 -14.89 -23.37
N GLY A 136 21.01 -14.85 -24.57
CA GLY A 136 22.45 -14.83 -24.79
C GLY A 136 23.05 -13.47 -24.44
N VAL A 137 24.32 -13.48 -24.07
CA VAL A 137 25.09 -12.25 -23.89
C VAL A 137 25.29 -11.59 -25.25
N ILE A 138 24.79 -10.38 -25.41
CA ILE A 138 24.94 -9.61 -26.65
C ILE A 138 26.30 -8.90 -26.62
N GLU A 139 27.15 -9.15 -27.62
CA GLU A 139 28.53 -8.66 -27.61
C GLU A 139 28.65 -7.26 -28.22
N SER A 140 27.84 -6.96 -29.24
CA SER A 140 27.95 -5.76 -30.08
C SER A 140 26.62 -5.02 -30.28
N THR A 141 26.72 -3.74 -30.66
CA THR A 141 25.53 -2.90 -30.92
C THR A 141 24.81 -3.36 -32.19
N GLU A 142 25.55 -3.84 -33.18
CA GLU A 142 25.02 -4.37 -34.45
C GLU A 142 24.23 -5.66 -34.22
N GLU A 143 24.68 -6.51 -33.30
CA GLU A 143 23.96 -7.69 -32.86
C GLU A 143 22.69 -7.33 -32.08
N ALA A 144 22.77 -6.32 -31.19
CA ALA A 144 21.62 -5.80 -30.44
C ALA A 144 20.49 -5.32 -31.38
N VAL A 145 20.81 -4.55 -32.42
CA VAL A 145 19.83 -4.06 -33.40
C VAL A 145 19.22 -5.22 -34.19
N ARG A 146 20.03 -6.19 -34.65
CA ARG A 146 19.51 -7.36 -35.37
C ARG A 146 18.52 -8.17 -34.54
N ILE A 147 18.86 -8.42 -33.28
CA ILE A 147 17.98 -9.12 -32.32
C ILE A 147 16.68 -8.33 -32.12
N ALA A 148 16.77 -7.00 -31.97
CA ALA A 148 15.60 -6.14 -31.81
C ALA A 148 14.69 -6.15 -33.05
N ASP A 149 15.26 -6.17 -34.26
CA ASP A 149 14.50 -6.27 -35.52
C ASP A 149 13.79 -7.63 -35.65
N GLU A 150 14.42 -8.72 -35.18
CA GLU A 150 13.83 -10.07 -35.15
C GLU A 150 12.67 -10.18 -34.13
N ILE A 151 12.81 -9.56 -32.96
CA ILE A 151 11.76 -9.52 -31.92
C ILE A 151 10.61 -8.57 -32.32
N GLY A 152 10.96 -7.48 -33.02
CA GLY A 152 10.06 -6.40 -33.41
C GLY A 152 9.86 -5.36 -32.30
N TYR A 153 9.79 -4.08 -32.67
CA TYR A 153 9.63 -2.95 -31.76
C TYR A 153 8.21 -2.81 -31.18
N PRO A 154 8.03 -2.15 -30.02
CA PRO A 154 9.09 -1.72 -29.10
C PRO A 154 9.75 -2.90 -28.38
N VAL A 155 11.02 -2.73 -28.01
CA VAL A 155 11.81 -3.71 -27.23
C VAL A 155 12.33 -3.06 -25.94
N MET A 156 12.64 -3.90 -24.95
CA MET A 156 13.24 -3.48 -23.69
C MET A 156 14.64 -4.04 -23.58
N ILE A 157 15.60 -3.16 -23.29
CA ILE A 157 17.00 -3.48 -23.05
C ILE A 157 17.18 -3.56 -21.53
N LYS A 158 17.71 -4.68 -21.04
CA LYS A 158 17.88 -4.95 -19.61
C LYS A 158 19.28 -5.44 -19.29
N ALA A 159 19.86 -4.95 -18.20
CA ALA A 159 21.06 -5.52 -17.61
C ALA A 159 20.77 -6.88 -16.94
N SER A 160 21.70 -7.82 -17.04
CA SER A 160 21.64 -9.13 -16.38
C SER A 160 21.67 -9.02 -14.86
N ALA A 161 22.47 -8.08 -14.35
CA ALA A 161 22.56 -7.78 -12.93
C ALA A 161 21.76 -6.51 -12.60
N GLY A 162 21.01 -6.57 -11.50
CA GLY A 162 20.18 -5.45 -11.00
C GLY A 162 18.70 -5.81 -10.84
N GLY A 163 18.04 -5.18 -9.86
CA GLY A 163 16.62 -5.34 -9.54
C GLY A 163 15.87 -4.00 -9.52
N GLY A 164 14.53 -4.04 -9.56
CA GLY A 164 13.68 -2.87 -9.28
C GLY A 164 13.70 -1.73 -10.31
N GLY A 165 13.96 -1.99 -11.59
CA GLY A 165 13.85 -0.96 -12.64
C GLY A 165 15.16 -0.34 -13.12
N LYS A 166 16.26 -0.50 -12.39
CA LYS A 166 17.56 0.11 -12.73
C LYS A 166 18.19 -0.59 -13.94
N GLY A 167 18.76 0.18 -14.88
CA GLY A 167 19.33 -0.35 -16.12
C GLY A 167 18.32 -0.89 -17.14
N MET A 168 17.05 -0.47 -17.08
CA MET A 168 16.02 -0.82 -18.08
C MET A 168 15.74 0.36 -19.01
N ARG A 169 15.74 0.12 -20.33
CA ARG A 169 15.43 1.14 -21.34
C ARG A 169 14.47 0.59 -22.38
N ILE A 170 13.52 1.42 -22.81
CA ILE A 170 12.59 1.08 -23.88
C ILE A 170 13.12 1.68 -25.18
N ALA A 171 13.19 0.87 -26.23
CA ALA A 171 13.60 1.30 -27.55
C ALA A 171 12.45 1.10 -28.54
N TYR A 172 12.09 2.18 -29.24
CA TYR A 172 11.01 2.19 -30.23
C TYR A 172 11.53 2.07 -31.66
N SER A 173 12.85 2.23 -31.84
CA SER A 173 13.54 2.18 -33.13
C SER A 173 14.94 1.56 -32.99
N ALA A 174 15.56 1.23 -34.13
CA ALA A 174 16.94 0.73 -34.18
C ALA A 174 17.95 1.74 -33.61
N ASP A 175 17.73 3.04 -33.83
CA ASP A 175 18.59 4.09 -33.29
C ASP A 175 18.51 4.14 -31.75
N ASP A 176 17.30 4.01 -31.20
CA ASP A 176 17.10 3.92 -29.74
C ASP A 176 17.81 2.68 -29.16
N VAL A 177 17.82 1.56 -29.89
CA VAL A 177 18.56 0.35 -29.46
C VAL A 177 20.07 0.62 -29.44
N ALA A 178 20.59 1.26 -30.48
CA ALA A 178 22.01 1.54 -30.58
C ALA A 178 22.51 2.49 -29.48
N GLU A 179 21.70 3.48 -29.10
CA GLU A 179 21.98 4.35 -27.96
C GLU A 179 21.77 3.63 -26.62
N GLY A 180 20.61 3.00 -26.44
CA GLY A 180 20.20 2.35 -25.21
C GLY A 180 21.08 1.18 -24.80
N PHE A 181 21.59 0.40 -25.76
CA PHE A 181 22.51 -0.71 -25.49
C PHE A 181 23.84 -0.24 -24.91
N ARG A 182 24.46 0.79 -25.52
CA ARG A 182 25.71 1.38 -25.03
C ARG A 182 25.56 1.97 -23.64
N ALA A 183 24.47 2.70 -23.40
CA ALA A 183 24.17 3.27 -22.10
C ALA A 183 23.95 2.18 -21.03
N SER A 184 23.13 1.17 -21.33
CA SER A 184 22.81 0.09 -20.37
C SER A 184 24.04 -0.75 -20.01
N LYS A 185 24.91 -1.04 -20.98
CA LYS A 185 26.17 -1.76 -20.74
C LYS A 185 27.13 -0.98 -19.84
N SER A 186 27.24 0.33 -20.06
CA SER A 186 28.05 1.23 -19.23
C SER A 186 27.52 1.32 -17.80
N GLU A 187 26.20 1.48 -17.67
CA GLU A 187 25.49 1.57 -16.37
C GLU A 187 25.57 0.25 -15.58
N ALA A 188 25.39 -0.89 -16.24
CA ALA A 188 25.49 -2.20 -15.61
C ALA A 188 26.91 -2.47 -15.10
N LYS A 189 27.93 -2.14 -15.91
CA LYS A 189 29.33 -2.28 -15.52
C LYS A 189 29.70 -1.37 -14.34
N SER A 190 29.26 -0.11 -14.34
CA SER A 190 29.57 0.84 -13.28
C SER A 190 28.82 0.52 -11.98
N SER A 191 27.58 0.03 -12.08
CA SER A 191 26.70 -0.17 -10.92
C SER A 191 26.81 -1.56 -10.29
N PHE A 192 27.07 -2.60 -11.11
CA PHE A 192 26.98 -4.00 -10.68
C PHE A 192 28.20 -4.84 -11.03
N GLY A 193 29.19 -4.29 -11.74
CA GLY A 193 30.39 -5.02 -12.16
C GLY A 193 30.14 -6.13 -13.19
N ASP A 194 28.93 -6.19 -13.74
CA ASP A 194 28.47 -7.15 -14.75
C ASP A 194 27.98 -6.37 -15.97
N ASP A 195 28.59 -6.58 -17.12
CA ASP A 195 28.27 -5.85 -18.35
C ASP A 195 27.37 -6.65 -19.31
N ARG A 196 26.81 -7.77 -18.85
CA ARG A 196 25.87 -8.56 -19.64
C ARG A 196 24.53 -7.85 -19.76
N VAL A 197 24.07 -7.70 -21.00
CA VAL A 197 22.79 -7.07 -21.37
C VAL A 197 22.02 -8.02 -22.27
N PHE A 198 20.70 -8.06 -22.11
CA PHE A 198 19.78 -8.84 -22.93
C PHE A 198 18.62 -7.96 -23.43
N ILE A 199 17.96 -8.40 -24.51
CA ILE A 199 16.84 -7.68 -25.15
C ILE A 199 15.60 -8.57 -25.16
N GLU A 200 14.48 -7.98 -24.74
CA GLU A 200 13.17 -8.63 -24.71
C GLU A 200 12.12 -7.77 -25.41
N LYS A 201 11.01 -8.39 -25.81
CA LYS A 201 9.84 -7.67 -26.27
C LYS A 201 9.31 -6.76 -25.16
N PHE A 202 9.03 -5.50 -25.49
CA PHE A 202 8.31 -4.61 -24.59
C PHE A 202 6.80 -4.83 -24.75
N ILE A 203 6.13 -5.20 -23.67
CA ILE A 203 4.66 -5.33 -23.64
C ILE A 203 4.06 -3.97 -23.32
N VAL A 204 3.31 -3.41 -24.28
CA VAL A 204 2.65 -2.11 -24.13
C VAL A 204 1.42 -2.24 -23.23
N ASN A 205 1.26 -1.29 -22.30
CA ASN A 205 0.20 -1.28 -21.29
C ASN A 205 0.06 -2.64 -20.58
N PRO A 206 1.15 -3.16 -19.98
CA PRO A 206 1.13 -4.50 -19.42
C PRO A 206 0.25 -4.55 -18.18
N ARG A 207 -0.26 -5.75 -17.90
CA ARG A 207 -0.96 -6.11 -16.67
C ARG A 207 -0.04 -6.99 -15.85
N HIS A 208 0.04 -6.72 -14.55
CA HIS A 208 0.79 -7.56 -13.63
C HIS A 208 -0.18 -8.57 -13.04
N ILE A 209 -0.08 -9.83 -13.48
CA ILE A 209 -0.95 -10.91 -13.01
C ILE A 209 -0.08 -12.03 -12.47
N GLU A 210 -0.44 -12.56 -11.31
CA GLU A 210 0.38 -13.55 -10.61
C GLU A 210 -0.46 -14.73 -10.14
N ILE A 211 0.14 -15.92 -10.14
CA ILE A 211 -0.51 -17.16 -9.76
C ILE A 211 0.01 -17.62 -8.40
N GLN A 212 -0.91 -17.84 -7.46
CA GLN A 212 -0.57 -18.49 -6.19
C GLN A 212 -0.37 -19.98 -6.44
N VAL A 213 0.81 -20.51 -6.12
CA VAL A 213 1.06 -21.95 -6.08
C VAL A 213 1.27 -22.42 -4.66
N LEU A 214 0.93 -23.68 -4.42
CA LEU A 214 1.15 -24.37 -3.16
C LEU A 214 1.64 -25.79 -3.46
N GLY A 215 2.85 -26.11 -3.00
CA GLY A 215 3.47 -27.43 -3.16
C GLY A 215 3.69 -28.13 -1.82
N ASP A 216 3.77 -29.46 -1.82
CA ASP A 216 4.24 -30.25 -0.68
C ASP A 216 5.56 -30.98 -0.93
N LYS A 217 6.14 -31.52 0.13
CA LYS A 217 7.38 -32.32 0.09
C LYS A 217 7.22 -33.68 -0.61
N HIS A 218 6.02 -34.00 -1.11
CA HIS A 218 5.69 -35.27 -1.77
C HIS A 218 5.49 -35.09 -3.28
N GLY A 219 5.78 -33.89 -3.82
CA GLY A 219 5.68 -33.57 -5.23
C GLY A 219 4.28 -33.18 -5.72
N ASN A 220 3.31 -33.03 -4.80
CA ASN A 220 2.01 -32.49 -5.14
C ASN A 220 2.11 -30.96 -5.21
N VAL A 221 1.53 -30.38 -6.25
CA VAL A 221 1.48 -28.92 -6.44
C VAL A 221 0.14 -28.55 -7.06
N VAL A 222 -0.51 -27.53 -6.50
CA VAL A 222 -1.76 -26.94 -6.99
C VAL A 222 -1.60 -25.43 -7.16
N TYR A 223 -2.44 -24.82 -7.99
CA TYR A 223 -2.60 -23.36 -8.06
C TYR A 223 -3.93 -22.92 -7.44
N LEU A 224 -3.92 -21.76 -6.79
CA LEU A 224 -5.02 -21.20 -5.99
C LEU A 224 -5.56 -19.92 -6.63
N GLY A 225 -5.80 -19.98 -7.94
CA GLY A 225 -6.20 -18.83 -8.76
C GLY A 225 -5.09 -17.80 -8.97
N GLU A 226 -5.48 -16.67 -9.55
CA GLU A 226 -4.62 -15.53 -9.83
C GLU A 226 -4.97 -14.29 -9.00
N ARG A 227 -4.01 -13.37 -8.93
CA ARG A 227 -4.19 -12.00 -8.46
C ARG A 227 -3.76 -11.02 -9.54
N GLU A 228 -4.47 -9.91 -9.68
CA GLU A 228 -4.03 -8.78 -10.49
C GLU A 228 -3.48 -7.66 -9.59
N CYS A 229 -2.20 -7.33 -9.79
CA CYS A 229 -1.45 -6.33 -9.04
C CYS A 229 -1.02 -5.16 -9.94
N SER A 230 -1.80 -4.89 -11.00
CA SER A 230 -1.49 -3.86 -11.99
C SER A 230 -1.43 -2.46 -11.39
N ILE A 231 -2.14 -2.20 -10.29
CA ILE A 231 -2.12 -0.89 -9.64
C ILE A 231 -0.88 -0.78 -8.74
N GLN A 232 0.16 -0.20 -9.31
CA GLN A 232 1.46 -0.03 -8.67
C GLN A 232 2.04 1.37 -8.92
N ARG A 233 2.83 1.87 -7.97
CA ARG A 233 3.55 3.13 -8.05
C ARG A 233 5.04 2.87 -7.97
N ARG A 234 5.81 3.26 -8.99
CA ARG A 234 7.28 3.03 -9.04
C ARG A 234 7.66 1.57 -8.70
N ASN A 235 6.89 0.61 -9.22
CA ASN A 235 7.00 -0.84 -8.96
C ASN A 235 6.60 -1.31 -7.54
N GLN A 236 6.07 -0.44 -6.70
CA GLN A 236 5.45 -0.80 -5.42
C GLN A 236 3.96 -1.07 -5.63
N LYS A 237 3.50 -2.28 -5.31
CA LYS A 237 2.08 -2.67 -5.39
C LYS A 237 1.26 -1.84 -4.38
N VAL A 238 0.09 -1.34 -4.80
CA VAL A 238 -0.76 -0.45 -3.98
C VAL A 238 -2.15 -1.04 -3.77
N VAL A 239 -2.75 -1.59 -4.84
CA VAL A 239 -4.04 -2.27 -4.81
C VAL A 239 -3.93 -3.58 -5.59
N GLU A 240 -4.47 -4.63 -4.99
CA GLU A 240 -4.48 -5.98 -5.52
C GLU A 240 -5.91 -6.51 -5.54
N GLU A 241 -6.25 -7.32 -6.54
CA GLU A 241 -7.55 -7.97 -6.60
C GLU A 241 -7.44 -9.43 -7.03
N ALA A 242 -8.37 -10.26 -6.57
CA ALA A 242 -8.50 -11.65 -6.98
C ALA A 242 -9.98 -11.98 -7.23
N PRO A 243 -10.33 -12.64 -8.35
CA PRO A 243 -9.48 -12.95 -9.52
C PRO A 243 -9.13 -11.69 -10.35
N SER A 244 -8.50 -11.87 -11.51
CA SER A 244 -8.21 -10.78 -12.45
C SER A 244 -9.44 -10.44 -13.33
N PRO A 245 -9.77 -9.15 -13.53
CA PRO A 245 -10.81 -8.74 -14.49
C PRO A 245 -10.43 -8.96 -15.97
N LEU A 246 -9.15 -9.21 -16.28
CA LEU A 246 -8.69 -9.43 -17.65
C LEU A 246 -8.92 -10.88 -18.12
N LEU A 247 -8.71 -11.85 -17.22
CA LEU A 247 -8.61 -13.26 -17.61
C LEU A 247 -9.97 -13.95 -17.72
N ASP A 248 -10.13 -14.74 -18.79
CA ASP A 248 -11.17 -15.76 -18.86
C ASP A 248 -10.67 -17.10 -18.29
N GLU A 249 -11.59 -18.06 -18.14
CA GLU A 249 -11.30 -19.39 -17.58
C GLU A 249 -10.23 -20.17 -18.35
N ALA A 250 -10.13 -19.98 -19.67
CA ALA A 250 -9.16 -20.70 -20.48
C ALA A 250 -7.75 -20.17 -20.24
N THR A 251 -7.57 -18.85 -20.29
CA THR A 251 -6.28 -18.21 -19.98
C THR A 251 -5.88 -18.42 -18.52
N ARG A 252 -6.83 -18.30 -17.58
CA ARG A 252 -6.61 -18.57 -16.14
C ARG A 252 -6.06 -19.97 -15.91
N ARG A 253 -6.71 -20.98 -16.52
CA ARG A 253 -6.24 -22.37 -16.45
C ARG A 253 -4.86 -22.53 -17.06
N ALA A 254 -4.61 -21.96 -18.24
CA ALA A 254 -3.32 -22.07 -18.92
C ALA A 254 -2.18 -21.47 -18.07
N MET A 255 -2.39 -20.30 -17.46
CA MET A 255 -1.42 -19.68 -16.55
C MET A 255 -1.22 -20.52 -15.28
N GLY A 256 -2.32 -21.04 -14.71
CA GLY A 256 -2.29 -21.92 -13.54
C GLY A 256 -1.49 -23.21 -13.78
N GLU A 257 -1.78 -23.91 -14.88
CA GLU A 257 -1.12 -25.16 -15.26
C GLU A 257 0.37 -24.95 -15.55
N GLN A 258 0.75 -23.87 -16.24
CA GLN A 258 2.16 -23.53 -16.47
C GLN A 258 2.88 -23.19 -15.16
N SER A 259 2.20 -22.51 -14.22
CA SER A 259 2.78 -22.20 -12.89
C SER A 259 3.03 -23.47 -12.07
N VAL A 260 2.10 -24.43 -12.12
CA VAL A 260 2.28 -25.75 -11.49
C VAL A 260 3.41 -26.52 -12.16
N ALA A 261 3.53 -26.47 -13.49
CA ALA A 261 4.62 -27.11 -14.21
C ALA A 261 5.99 -26.54 -13.81
N LEU A 262 6.11 -25.21 -13.70
CA LEU A 262 7.32 -24.54 -13.23
C LEU A 262 7.68 -24.96 -11.80
N ALA A 263 6.72 -24.88 -10.89
CA ALA A 263 6.90 -25.26 -9.50
C ALA A 263 7.37 -26.72 -9.36
N LYS A 264 6.79 -27.65 -10.14
CA LYS A 264 7.24 -29.05 -10.19
C LYS A 264 8.66 -29.20 -10.75
N ALA A 265 9.01 -28.43 -11.78
CA ALA A 265 10.33 -28.51 -12.42
C ALA A 265 11.48 -28.16 -11.46
N VAL A 266 11.22 -27.28 -10.49
CA VAL A 266 12.21 -26.89 -9.46
C VAL A 266 11.99 -27.58 -8.11
N GLY A 267 11.09 -28.57 -8.06
CA GLY A 267 10.77 -29.30 -6.83
C GLY A 267 10.24 -28.41 -5.71
N TYR A 268 9.44 -27.39 -6.05
CA TYR A 268 8.96 -26.38 -5.12
C TYR A 268 8.02 -26.97 -4.06
N ASP A 269 8.20 -26.58 -2.80
CA ASP A 269 7.33 -26.86 -1.66
C ASP A 269 6.94 -25.57 -0.93
N SER A 270 5.89 -25.64 -0.09
CA SER A 270 5.27 -24.49 0.57
C SER A 270 4.51 -23.58 -0.42
N ALA A 271 4.16 -22.36 0.03
CA ALA A 271 3.51 -21.36 -0.81
C ALA A 271 4.54 -20.58 -1.64
N GLY A 272 4.18 -20.26 -2.88
CA GLY A 272 4.99 -19.45 -3.79
C GLY A 272 4.12 -18.68 -4.77
N THR A 273 4.69 -17.74 -5.50
CA THR A 273 3.93 -16.98 -6.50
C THR A 273 4.72 -16.87 -7.79
N VAL A 274 4.08 -17.25 -8.89
CA VAL A 274 4.62 -17.09 -10.25
C VAL A 274 4.05 -15.81 -10.83
N GLU A 275 4.89 -14.82 -11.09
CA GLU A 275 4.50 -13.53 -11.63
C GLU A 275 4.57 -13.54 -13.16
N PHE A 276 3.52 -13.02 -13.80
CA PHE A 276 3.43 -12.85 -15.23
C PHE A 276 3.18 -11.39 -15.60
N VAL A 277 3.73 -11.02 -16.75
CA VAL A 277 3.29 -9.85 -17.51
C VAL A 277 2.29 -10.30 -18.56
N ALA A 278 1.06 -9.77 -18.51
CA ALA A 278 0.03 -10.02 -19.49
C ALA A 278 -0.23 -8.81 -20.38
N GLY A 279 -0.36 -9.04 -21.69
CA GLY A 279 -0.87 -8.07 -22.65
C GLY A 279 -2.39 -7.92 -22.54
N GLN A 280 -2.91 -6.80 -23.02
CA GLN A 280 -4.37 -6.57 -23.06
C GLN A 280 -5.11 -7.59 -23.94
N ASP A 281 -4.39 -8.28 -24.84
CA ASP A 281 -4.88 -9.38 -25.68
C ASP A 281 -4.85 -10.75 -24.98
N LYS A 282 -4.55 -10.79 -23.67
CA LYS A 282 -4.40 -11.99 -22.83
C LYS A 282 -3.19 -12.86 -23.19
N SER A 283 -2.27 -12.38 -24.03
CA SER A 283 -0.93 -12.97 -24.09
C SER A 283 -0.26 -12.81 -22.74
N PHE A 284 0.44 -13.83 -22.25
CA PHE A 284 1.07 -13.78 -20.93
C PHE A 284 2.46 -14.37 -20.97
N TYR A 285 3.36 -13.81 -20.17
CA TYR A 285 4.77 -14.17 -20.17
C TYR A 285 5.32 -14.13 -18.75
N PHE A 286 6.09 -15.16 -18.40
CA PHE A 286 6.77 -15.30 -17.12
C PHE A 286 7.73 -14.15 -16.88
N LEU A 287 7.62 -13.56 -15.70
CA LEU A 287 8.51 -12.49 -15.22
C LEU A 287 9.52 -13.07 -14.23
N GLU A 288 9.03 -13.59 -13.10
CA GLU A 288 9.82 -14.25 -12.06
C GLU A 288 8.94 -15.13 -11.16
N MET A 289 9.57 -15.87 -10.25
CA MET A 289 8.86 -16.63 -9.21
C MET A 289 9.36 -16.19 -7.85
N ASN A 290 8.47 -15.62 -7.04
CA ASN A 290 8.76 -15.24 -5.67
C ASN A 290 8.65 -16.47 -4.77
N THR A 291 9.75 -16.80 -4.10
CA THR A 291 9.91 -18.07 -3.36
C THR A 291 9.48 -17.92 -1.90
N ARG A 292 8.30 -17.33 -1.70
CA ARG A 292 7.77 -16.95 -0.39
C ARG A 292 6.26 -16.74 -0.45
N LEU A 293 5.65 -16.55 0.72
CA LEU A 293 4.31 -16.00 0.82
C LEU A 293 4.31 -14.56 0.27
N GLN A 294 3.34 -14.20 -0.55
CA GLN A 294 3.16 -12.82 -1.01
C GLN A 294 2.43 -11.98 0.04
N VAL A 295 2.62 -10.67 -0.01
CA VAL A 295 1.98 -9.73 0.93
C VAL A 295 0.47 -9.78 0.76
N GLU A 296 0.05 -9.75 -0.51
CA GLU A 296 -1.29 -9.78 -1.09
C GLU A 296 -1.94 -11.17 -1.11
N HIS A 297 -1.38 -12.14 -0.40
CA HIS A 297 -2.01 -13.45 -0.25
C HIS A 297 -3.46 -13.41 0.31
N PRO A 298 -3.90 -12.45 1.16
CA PRO A 298 -5.26 -12.44 1.70
C PRO A 298 -6.36 -12.38 0.64
N VAL A 299 -6.16 -11.72 -0.50
CA VAL A 299 -7.19 -11.74 -1.58
C VAL A 299 -7.39 -13.15 -2.12
N THR A 300 -6.32 -13.95 -2.23
CA THR A 300 -6.40 -15.37 -2.58
C THR A 300 -7.13 -16.16 -1.50
N GLU A 301 -6.84 -15.92 -0.22
CA GLU A 301 -7.51 -16.62 0.88
C GLU A 301 -9.02 -16.38 0.90
N LEU A 302 -9.45 -15.13 0.66
CA LEU A 302 -10.87 -14.79 0.69
C LEU A 302 -11.67 -15.39 -0.48
N VAL A 303 -11.06 -15.54 -1.67
CA VAL A 303 -11.76 -16.17 -2.81
C VAL A 303 -11.69 -17.68 -2.81
N THR A 304 -10.67 -18.28 -2.17
CA THR A 304 -10.48 -19.75 -2.14
C THR A 304 -10.97 -20.41 -0.85
N GLY A 305 -11.04 -19.66 0.25
CA GLY A 305 -11.27 -20.20 1.59
C GLY A 305 -10.07 -20.96 2.19
N VAL A 306 -8.88 -20.85 1.60
CA VAL A 306 -7.67 -21.55 2.05
C VAL A 306 -6.81 -20.61 2.90
N ASP A 307 -6.50 -21.00 4.13
CA ASP A 307 -5.46 -20.34 4.94
C ASP A 307 -4.09 -20.79 4.46
N LEU A 308 -3.37 -19.92 3.75
CA LEU A 308 -2.08 -20.24 3.15
C LEU A 308 -1.01 -20.49 4.21
N VAL A 309 -1.03 -19.71 5.30
CA VAL A 309 -0.07 -19.91 6.41
C VAL A 309 -0.29 -21.27 7.07
N GLU A 310 -1.54 -21.71 7.23
CA GLU A 310 -1.85 -23.04 7.76
C GLU A 310 -1.25 -24.13 6.85
N GLN A 311 -1.46 -24.01 5.53
CA GLN A 311 -0.91 -24.99 4.59
C GLN A 311 0.61 -25.00 4.58
N MET A 312 1.26 -23.83 4.65
CA MET A 312 2.72 -23.73 4.76
C MET A 312 3.24 -24.49 5.99
N ILE A 313 2.60 -24.32 7.16
CA ILE A 313 2.97 -25.02 8.40
C ILE A 313 2.79 -26.54 8.26
N ARG A 314 1.68 -26.99 7.70
CA ARG A 314 1.38 -28.43 7.49
C ARG A 314 2.38 -29.09 6.55
N VAL A 315 2.65 -28.45 5.41
CA VAL A 315 3.65 -28.92 4.44
C VAL A 315 5.04 -28.97 5.06
N ALA A 316 5.44 -27.94 5.80
CA ALA A 316 6.73 -27.91 6.47
C ALA A 316 6.89 -29.06 7.47
N TYR A 317 5.80 -29.40 8.20
CA TYR A 317 5.73 -30.56 9.10
C TYR A 317 5.82 -31.91 8.36
N GLY A 318 5.59 -31.94 7.05
CA GLY A 318 5.67 -33.12 6.19
C GLY A 318 4.30 -33.72 5.83
N GLU A 319 3.20 -33.03 6.10
CA GLU A 319 1.87 -33.45 5.64
C GLU A 319 1.75 -33.32 4.11
N LYS A 320 0.89 -34.15 3.51
CA LYS A 320 0.50 -34.03 2.10
C LYS A 320 -0.60 -32.97 1.96
N LEU A 321 -0.68 -32.32 0.80
CA LEU A 321 -1.82 -31.47 0.48
C LEU A 321 -3.11 -32.29 0.51
N ALA A 322 -4.06 -31.87 1.33
CA ALA A 322 -5.41 -32.47 1.36
C ALA A 322 -6.29 -31.99 0.20
N ILE A 323 -5.93 -30.83 -0.38
CA ILE A 323 -6.63 -30.17 -1.48
C ILE A 323 -6.01 -30.58 -2.82
N THR A 324 -6.86 -31.04 -3.74
CA THR A 324 -6.51 -31.30 -5.13
C THR A 324 -6.90 -30.11 -6.01
N GLN A 325 -6.41 -30.07 -7.26
CA GLN A 325 -6.73 -28.97 -8.18
C GLN A 325 -8.23 -28.84 -8.46
N ASP A 326 -8.97 -29.96 -8.45
CA ASP A 326 -10.42 -29.99 -8.69
C ASP A 326 -11.23 -29.46 -7.49
N ASP A 327 -10.63 -29.45 -6.29
CA ASP A 327 -11.25 -28.91 -5.08
C ASP A 327 -11.15 -27.38 -5.01
N VAL A 328 -10.18 -26.78 -5.72
CA VAL A 328 -9.94 -25.34 -5.71
C VAL A 328 -11.07 -24.64 -6.48
N LYS A 329 -11.82 -23.80 -5.77
CA LYS A 329 -12.88 -22.96 -6.35
C LYS A 329 -12.64 -21.51 -5.99
N LEU A 330 -12.87 -20.63 -6.97
CA LEU A 330 -12.86 -19.19 -6.77
C LEU A 330 -14.30 -18.72 -6.58
N THR A 331 -14.62 -18.21 -5.38
CA THR A 331 -15.95 -17.70 -5.04
C THR A 331 -15.91 -16.22 -4.72
N GLY A 332 -16.66 -15.44 -5.50
CA GLY A 332 -16.74 -13.99 -5.34
C GLY A 332 -15.50 -13.26 -5.85
N TRP A 333 -15.26 -12.08 -5.29
CA TRP A 333 -14.15 -11.20 -5.64
C TRP A 333 -13.57 -10.58 -4.37
N ALA A 334 -12.26 -10.44 -4.31
CA ALA A 334 -11.58 -9.77 -3.21
C ALA A 334 -10.72 -8.61 -3.72
N VAL A 335 -10.67 -7.53 -2.95
CA VAL A 335 -9.84 -6.35 -3.19
C VAL A 335 -9.03 -6.09 -1.93
N GLU A 336 -7.73 -5.85 -2.08
CA GLU A 336 -6.83 -5.43 -1.02
C GLU A 336 -6.28 -4.04 -1.33
N SER A 337 -6.14 -3.22 -0.29
CA SER A 337 -5.42 -1.96 -0.34
C SER A 337 -4.34 -1.93 0.72
N ARG A 338 -3.12 -1.61 0.30
CA ARG A 338 -2.01 -1.38 1.24
C ARG A 338 -2.11 0.02 1.81
N ILE A 339 -2.33 0.08 3.12
CA ILE A 339 -2.36 1.34 3.85
C ILE A 339 -0.92 1.71 4.21
N TYR A 340 -0.38 2.71 3.52
CA TYR A 340 0.98 3.19 3.70
C TYR A 340 1.01 4.49 4.49
N ALA A 341 2.03 4.63 5.34
CA ALA A 341 2.45 5.87 5.97
C ALA A 341 3.18 6.75 4.94
N GLU A 342 2.44 7.22 3.93
CA GLU A 342 2.93 8.07 2.85
C GLU A 342 1.94 9.22 2.62
N ASP A 343 2.43 10.40 2.24
CA ASP A 343 1.61 11.58 1.95
C ASP A 343 1.32 11.72 0.45
N PRO A 344 0.14 11.31 -0.07
CA PRO A 344 -0.15 11.37 -1.50
C PRO A 344 -0.08 12.79 -2.07
N TYR A 345 -0.40 13.81 -1.26
CA TYR A 345 -0.41 15.22 -1.66
C TYR A 345 1.00 15.77 -1.84
N ARG A 346 2.00 15.15 -1.22
CA ARG A 346 3.42 15.48 -1.37
C ARG A 346 4.15 14.41 -2.17
N ASN A 347 3.54 13.87 -3.23
CA ASN A 347 4.12 12.80 -4.05
C ASN A 347 4.51 11.56 -3.22
N PHE A 348 3.62 11.15 -2.31
CA PHE A 348 3.72 9.95 -1.46
C PHE A 348 5.09 9.85 -0.78
N LEU A 349 5.56 10.97 -0.22
CA LEU A 349 6.74 10.93 0.62
C LEU A 349 6.41 10.16 1.90
N PRO A 350 7.36 9.35 2.42
CA PRO A 350 7.18 8.64 3.68
C PRO A 350 6.82 9.57 4.84
N SER A 351 5.95 9.08 5.73
CA SER A 351 5.51 9.74 6.94
C SER A 351 5.86 8.88 8.14
N ILE A 352 6.46 9.49 9.15
CA ILE A 352 6.89 8.81 10.37
C ILE A 352 6.23 9.47 11.58
N GLY A 353 6.24 8.77 12.71
CA GLY A 353 5.83 9.31 14.00
C GLY A 353 4.68 8.53 14.63
N ARG A 354 4.12 9.13 15.67
CA ARG A 354 3.15 8.46 16.55
C ARG A 354 1.75 8.44 15.95
N LEU A 355 1.13 7.26 15.93
CA LEU A 355 -0.28 7.08 15.61
C LEU A 355 -1.13 7.62 16.78
N LYS A 356 -1.64 8.84 16.66
CA LYS A 356 -2.50 9.47 17.67
C LYS A 356 -3.88 8.82 17.70
N THR A 357 -4.40 8.55 16.51
CA THR A 357 -5.64 7.81 16.29
C THR A 357 -5.31 6.64 15.37
N TYR A 358 -5.78 5.44 15.72
CA TYR A 358 -5.78 4.30 14.81
C TYR A 358 -7.07 3.51 15.05
N ARG A 359 -8.02 3.64 14.12
CA ARG A 359 -9.34 3.03 14.18
C ARG A 359 -9.65 2.37 12.83
N PRO A 360 -9.31 1.08 12.66
CA PRO A 360 -9.68 0.33 11.47
C PRO A 360 -11.21 0.15 11.39
N PRO A 361 -11.73 -0.18 10.19
CA PRO A 361 -13.12 -0.63 10.06
C PRO A 361 -13.34 -1.92 10.88
N VAL A 362 -14.60 -2.22 11.18
CA VAL A 362 -14.95 -3.45 11.91
C VAL A 362 -14.67 -4.65 11.02
N GLU A 363 -13.91 -5.61 11.52
CA GLU A 363 -13.72 -6.90 10.84
C GLU A 363 -15.01 -7.72 11.01
N GLU A 364 -15.71 -7.98 9.90
CA GLU A 364 -16.96 -8.75 9.91
C GLU A 364 -17.18 -9.46 8.57
N SER A 365 -17.95 -10.56 8.63
CA SER A 365 -18.49 -11.26 7.46
C SER A 365 -20.01 -11.29 7.58
N ALA A 366 -20.70 -10.38 6.88
CA ALA A 366 -22.14 -10.22 6.94
C ALA A 366 -22.72 -9.85 5.58
N GLY A 367 -23.92 -10.35 5.25
CA GLY A 367 -24.60 -10.00 4.00
C GLY A 367 -23.87 -10.39 2.72
N GLY A 368 -22.95 -11.37 2.77
CA GLY A 368 -22.11 -11.74 1.62
C GLY A 368 -20.91 -10.82 1.38
N ILE A 369 -20.66 -9.87 2.30
CA ILE A 369 -19.49 -9.00 2.31
C ILE A 369 -18.59 -9.40 3.48
N THR A 370 -17.28 -9.44 3.25
CA THR A 370 -16.28 -9.58 4.32
C THR A 370 -15.36 -8.38 4.34
N VAL A 371 -15.07 -7.85 5.53
CA VAL A 371 -14.04 -6.85 5.77
C VAL A 371 -12.99 -7.47 6.71
N ARG A 372 -11.72 -7.41 6.29
CA ARG A 372 -10.57 -7.96 7.03
C ARG A 372 -9.48 -6.90 7.10
N ASN A 373 -8.83 -6.78 8.26
CA ASN A 373 -7.71 -5.85 8.45
C ASN A 373 -6.51 -6.58 9.05
N ASP A 374 -5.49 -6.81 8.22
CA ASP A 374 -4.22 -7.36 8.67
C ASP A 374 -3.28 -6.19 9.04
N THR A 375 -2.94 -6.04 10.32
CA THR A 375 -2.10 -4.92 10.81
C THR A 375 -1.06 -5.39 11.82
N GLY A 376 0.04 -4.63 11.87
CA GLY A 376 1.12 -4.80 12.85
C GLY A 376 1.29 -3.60 13.78
N VAL A 377 0.33 -2.66 13.78
CA VAL A 377 0.39 -1.44 14.59
C VAL A 377 -0.88 -1.27 15.42
N THR A 378 -0.79 -0.40 16.43
CA THR A 378 -1.91 -0.05 17.31
C THR A 378 -1.95 1.45 17.54
N GLU A 379 -3.09 1.95 18.02
CA GLU A 379 -3.18 3.34 18.44
C GLU A 379 -2.18 3.61 19.57
N GLY A 380 -1.45 4.72 19.42
CA GLY A 380 -0.38 5.11 20.33
C GLY A 380 0.99 4.54 19.99
N GLY A 381 1.07 3.58 19.06
CA GLY A 381 2.33 3.08 18.50
C GLY A 381 3.05 4.11 17.62
N GLU A 382 4.29 3.81 17.27
CA GLU A 382 5.16 4.68 16.49
C GLU A 382 5.56 4.03 15.16
N ILE A 383 5.43 4.79 14.08
CA ILE A 383 5.95 4.44 12.77
C ILE A 383 7.42 4.89 12.70
N SER A 384 8.31 3.93 12.81
CA SER A 384 9.76 4.10 12.82
C SER A 384 10.34 4.38 11.43
N ILE A 385 11.44 5.14 11.39
CA ILE A 385 12.23 5.40 10.17
C ILE A 385 12.93 4.16 9.61
N HIS A 386 13.08 3.08 10.39
CA HIS A 386 13.98 1.97 10.07
C HIS A 386 13.34 0.91 9.16
N TYR A 387 12.02 0.96 8.97
CA TYR A 387 11.26 -0.11 8.34
C TYR A 387 10.31 0.40 7.25
N ASP A 388 9.66 -0.56 6.57
CA ASP A 388 8.68 -0.30 5.52
C ASP A 388 7.48 0.53 6.04
N PRO A 389 6.94 1.47 5.23
CA PRO A 389 5.82 2.33 5.61
C PRO A 389 4.47 1.63 5.79
N MET A 390 4.33 0.33 5.51
CA MET A 390 3.03 -0.35 5.54
C MET A 390 2.48 -0.44 6.97
N ILE A 391 1.31 0.16 7.16
CA ILE A 391 0.57 0.23 8.43
C ILE A 391 -0.35 -0.99 8.55
N ALA A 392 -1.09 -1.27 7.48
CA ALA A 392 -2.08 -2.32 7.42
C ALA A 392 -2.38 -2.73 5.97
N LYS A 393 -2.99 -3.91 5.82
CA LYS A 393 -3.66 -4.34 4.60
C LYS A 393 -5.15 -4.38 4.91
N LEU A 394 -5.91 -3.58 4.18
CA LEU A 394 -7.37 -3.60 4.27
C LEU A 394 -7.90 -4.42 3.12
N ILE A 395 -8.60 -5.51 3.42
CA ILE A 395 -9.10 -6.44 2.42
C ILE A 395 -10.61 -6.53 2.55
N THR A 396 -11.29 -6.48 1.41
CA THR A 396 -12.71 -6.78 1.33
C THR A 396 -13.00 -7.88 0.33
N HIS A 397 -14.12 -8.56 0.55
CA HIS A 397 -14.64 -9.58 -0.36
C HIS A 397 -16.14 -9.38 -0.55
N GLY A 398 -16.62 -9.67 -1.76
CA GLY A 398 -18.02 -9.62 -2.13
C GLY A 398 -18.37 -10.66 -3.19
N PRO A 399 -19.67 -10.83 -3.52
CA PRO A 399 -20.13 -11.78 -4.53
C PRO A 399 -19.65 -11.46 -5.96
N ASP A 400 -19.33 -10.19 -6.22
CA ASP A 400 -18.84 -9.70 -7.50
C ASP A 400 -17.84 -8.54 -7.29
N ARG A 401 -17.11 -8.20 -8.35
CA ARG A 401 -16.05 -7.19 -8.34
C ARG A 401 -16.53 -5.82 -7.86
N LEU A 402 -17.66 -5.33 -8.37
CA LEU A 402 -18.15 -3.99 -8.04
C LEU A 402 -18.65 -3.93 -6.60
N THR A 403 -19.27 -4.99 -6.11
CA THR A 403 -19.66 -5.09 -4.70
C THR A 403 -18.43 -5.10 -3.79
N ALA A 404 -17.36 -5.82 -4.15
CA ALA A 404 -16.09 -5.80 -3.40
C ALA A 404 -15.43 -4.41 -3.43
N ILE A 405 -15.37 -3.74 -4.59
CA ILE A 405 -14.84 -2.37 -4.71
C ILE A 405 -15.63 -1.38 -3.84
N LYS A 406 -16.96 -1.47 -3.86
CA LYS A 406 -17.81 -0.62 -3.03
C LYS A 406 -17.56 -0.86 -1.54
N ALA A 407 -17.49 -2.13 -1.12
CA ALA A 407 -17.17 -2.49 0.25
C ALA A 407 -15.78 -1.97 0.67
N GLN A 408 -14.79 -2.05 -0.23
CA GLN A 408 -13.46 -1.51 0.01
C GLN A 408 -13.50 0.00 0.25
N ALA A 409 -14.25 0.74 -0.57
CA ALA A 409 -14.40 2.18 -0.43
C ALA A 409 -15.14 2.56 0.88
N ASP A 410 -16.22 1.84 1.23
CA ASP A 410 -16.94 2.01 2.51
C ASP A 410 -16.00 1.77 3.71
N ALA A 411 -15.17 0.73 3.63
CA ALA A 411 -14.22 0.36 4.68
C ALA A 411 -13.07 1.38 4.81
N LEU A 412 -12.57 1.94 3.71
CA LEU A 412 -11.56 3.01 3.69
C LEU A 412 -12.11 4.31 4.31
N ASP A 413 -13.34 4.70 3.97
CA ASP A 413 -14.02 5.85 4.59
C ASP A 413 -14.20 5.68 6.10
N ALA A 414 -14.34 4.43 6.56
CA ALA A 414 -14.48 4.07 7.97
C ALA A 414 -13.13 3.91 8.72
N PHE A 415 -11.99 4.04 8.04
CA PHE A 415 -10.65 3.85 8.60
C PHE A 415 -10.01 5.19 8.98
N ALA A 416 -10.03 5.53 10.27
CA ALA A 416 -9.40 6.76 10.77
C ALA A 416 -7.97 6.52 11.27
N ILE A 417 -7.03 7.32 10.74
CA ILE A 417 -5.63 7.38 11.16
C ILE A 417 -5.25 8.84 11.39
N ASP A 418 -4.61 9.14 12.51
CA ASP A 418 -4.08 10.47 12.82
C ASP A 418 -2.66 10.41 13.38
N GLY A 419 -1.96 11.54 13.27
CA GLY A 419 -0.60 11.72 13.81
C GLY A 419 0.50 11.59 12.78
N ILE A 420 0.19 10.98 11.64
CA ILE A 420 1.02 10.86 10.44
C ILE A 420 0.18 11.16 9.20
N GLN A 421 0.84 11.32 8.06
CA GLN A 421 0.19 11.29 6.75
C GLN A 421 0.08 9.84 6.24
N HIS A 422 -0.95 9.57 5.45
CA HIS A 422 -1.25 8.23 4.96
C HIS A 422 -1.98 8.25 3.62
N ASN A 423 -1.96 7.13 2.90
CA ASN A 423 -2.47 7.05 1.53
C ASN A 423 -3.98 6.76 1.37
N ILE A 424 -4.75 6.60 2.46
CA ILE A 424 -6.21 6.35 2.41
C ILE A 424 -6.97 7.33 1.49
N PRO A 425 -6.70 8.65 1.48
CA PRO A 425 -7.42 9.56 0.57
C PRO A 425 -7.24 9.19 -0.90
N PHE A 426 -6.02 8.81 -1.29
CA PHE A 426 -5.73 8.33 -2.65
C PHE A 426 -6.44 7.02 -2.94
N LEU A 427 -6.37 6.04 -2.02
CA LEU A 427 -7.02 4.75 -2.19
C LEU A 427 -8.53 4.88 -2.36
N THR A 428 -9.16 5.76 -1.58
CA THR A 428 -10.61 5.98 -1.66
C THR A 428 -10.99 6.64 -3.00
N ALA A 429 -10.22 7.63 -3.45
CA ALA A 429 -10.42 8.24 -4.77
C ALA A 429 -10.24 7.22 -5.91
N LEU A 430 -9.28 6.31 -5.77
CA LEU A 430 -9.04 5.24 -6.74
C LEU A 430 -10.23 4.26 -6.83
N MET A 431 -10.87 3.91 -5.71
CA MET A 431 -12.05 3.03 -5.72
C MET A 431 -13.24 3.64 -6.48
N GLU A 432 -13.33 4.97 -6.51
CA GLU A 432 -14.34 5.72 -7.29
C GLU A 432 -13.92 5.97 -8.75
N HIS A 433 -12.67 5.65 -9.12
CA HIS A 433 -12.14 5.98 -10.43
C HIS A 433 -12.79 5.12 -11.54
N PRO A 434 -13.37 5.70 -12.60
CA PRO A 434 -14.10 4.94 -13.63
C PRO A 434 -13.25 3.84 -14.29
N ARG A 435 -11.99 4.15 -14.65
CA ARG A 435 -11.08 3.18 -15.26
C ARG A 435 -10.75 1.99 -14.35
N TRP A 436 -10.75 2.20 -13.02
CA TRP A 436 -10.59 1.12 -12.04
C TRP A 436 -11.85 0.25 -11.96
N GLN A 437 -13.04 0.86 -11.85
CA GLN A 437 -14.31 0.14 -11.80
C GLN A 437 -14.60 -0.65 -13.09
N GLU A 438 -14.21 -0.13 -14.25
CA GLU A 438 -14.28 -0.81 -15.55
C GLU A 438 -13.29 -1.98 -15.69
N GLY A 439 -12.26 -2.04 -14.85
CA GLY A 439 -11.20 -3.06 -14.94
C GLY A 439 -10.24 -2.83 -16.11
N ARG A 440 -10.13 -1.61 -16.64
CA ARG A 440 -9.18 -1.24 -17.72
C ARG A 440 -7.81 -0.85 -17.16
N LEU A 441 -7.12 -1.80 -16.55
CA LEU A 441 -5.89 -1.55 -15.82
C LEU A 441 -4.62 -1.66 -16.70
N SER A 442 -3.53 -1.05 -16.23
CA SER A 442 -2.16 -1.24 -16.72
C SER A 442 -1.20 -0.96 -15.55
N THR A 443 0.04 -1.44 -15.62
CA THR A 443 1.08 -1.08 -14.65
C THR A 443 1.47 0.40 -14.69
N GLY A 444 1.07 1.11 -15.75
CA GLY A 444 1.20 2.57 -15.90
C GLY A 444 0.02 3.36 -15.34
N PHE A 445 -1.05 2.70 -14.84
CA PHE A 445 -2.32 3.35 -14.47
C PHE A 445 -2.13 4.60 -13.61
N ILE A 446 -1.37 4.51 -12.51
CA ILE A 446 -1.21 5.65 -11.59
C ILE A 446 -0.49 6.82 -12.27
N ALA A 447 0.53 6.54 -13.09
CA ALA A 447 1.26 7.58 -13.80
C ALA A 447 0.43 8.21 -14.94
N GLU A 448 -0.46 7.44 -15.56
CA GLU A 448 -1.35 7.88 -16.63
C GLU A 448 -2.52 8.72 -16.09
N GLU A 449 -3.16 8.28 -15.00
CA GLU A 449 -4.35 8.96 -14.43
C GLU A 449 -3.99 10.07 -13.43
N PHE A 450 -2.78 10.04 -12.84
CA PHE A 450 -2.29 11.05 -11.91
C PHE A 450 -0.90 11.59 -12.31
N PRO A 451 -0.75 12.17 -13.52
CA PRO A 451 0.55 12.59 -14.05
C PRO A 451 1.20 13.70 -13.21
N ASP A 452 0.39 14.59 -12.64
CA ASP A 452 0.83 15.71 -11.79
C ASP A 452 0.78 15.38 -10.28
N GLY A 453 0.63 14.10 -9.95
CA GLY A 453 0.43 13.63 -8.57
C GLY A 453 -1.03 13.66 -8.12
N PHE A 454 -1.27 13.28 -6.86
CA PHE A 454 -2.61 13.25 -6.29
C PHE A 454 -2.99 14.63 -5.74
N ALA A 455 -4.06 15.21 -6.28
CA ALA A 455 -4.58 16.50 -5.86
C ALA A 455 -5.84 16.33 -4.98
N PRO A 456 -6.09 17.25 -4.03
CA PRO A 456 -7.35 17.28 -3.29
C PRO A 456 -8.54 17.44 -4.25
N ALA A 457 -9.46 16.48 -4.22
CA ALA A 457 -10.72 16.58 -4.96
C ALA A 457 -11.63 17.62 -4.29
N ARG A 458 -12.29 18.46 -5.10
CA ARG A 458 -13.30 19.40 -4.60
C ARG A 458 -14.61 18.66 -4.34
N PRO A 459 -15.37 19.01 -3.30
CA PRO A 459 -16.66 18.40 -3.05
C PRO A 459 -17.64 18.84 -4.14
N ASP A 460 -18.28 17.88 -4.81
CA ASP A 460 -19.35 18.13 -5.78
C ASP A 460 -20.48 17.09 -5.67
N GLY A 461 -21.60 17.35 -6.37
CA GLY A 461 -22.72 16.42 -6.50
C GLY A 461 -23.21 15.82 -5.18
N GLU A 462 -23.42 14.49 -5.18
CA GLU A 462 -23.90 13.74 -4.00
C GLU A 462 -22.85 13.70 -2.87
N ILE A 463 -21.55 13.80 -3.18
CA ILE A 463 -20.49 13.83 -2.17
C ILE A 463 -20.58 15.14 -1.37
N ALA A 464 -20.70 16.28 -2.05
CA ALA A 464 -20.93 17.57 -1.39
C ALA A 464 -22.20 17.55 -0.54
N ALA A 465 -23.30 17.02 -1.08
CA ALA A 465 -24.56 16.92 -0.35
C ALA A 465 -24.44 16.04 0.92
N THR A 466 -23.72 14.92 0.82
CA THR A 466 -23.42 14.02 1.95
C THR A 466 -22.61 14.75 3.03
N LEU A 467 -21.53 15.45 2.64
CA LEU A 467 -20.68 16.20 3.58
C LEU A 467 -21.45 17.35 4.25
N VAL A 468 -22.32 18.05 3.52
CA VAL A 468 -23.23 19.08 4.05
C VAL A 468 -24.22 18.47 5.05
N ALA A 469 -24.84 17.34 4.71
CA ALA A 469 -25.80 16.64 5.56
C ALA A 469 -25.16 16.17 6.87
N VAL A 470 -23.96 15.58 6.79
CA VAL A 470 -23.17 15.16 7.95
C VAL A 470 -22.76 16.37 8.81
N ALA A 471 -22.25 17.45 8.19
CA ALA A 471 -21.89 18.67 8.91
C ALA A 471 -23.09 19.30 9.65
N ALA A 472 -24.27 19.32 9.02
CA ALA A 472 -25.51 19.79 9.63
C ALA A 472 -25.90 18.92 10.84
N GLN A 473 -25.75 17.59 10.73
CA GLN A 473 -26.05 16.67 11.82
C GLN A 473 -25.08 16.82 13.01
N ILE A 474 -23.78 16.96 12.73
CA ILE A 474 -22.76 17.21 13.75
C ILE A 474 -23.07 18.50 14.51
N ASP A 475 -23.45 19.55 13.79
CA ASP A 475 -23.83 20.83 14.38
C ASP A 475 -25.06 20.71 15.26
N TRP A 476 -26.12 20.04 14.78
CA TRP A 476 -27.32 19.77 15.55
C TRP A 476 -27.02 19.06 16.88
N LEU A 477 -26.28 17.95 16.82
CA LEU A 477 -25.88 17.18 18.01
C LEU A 477 -25.03 18.02 18.98
N THR A 478 -24.12 18.84 18.43
CA THR A 478 -23.28 19.74 19.25
C THR A 478 -24.11 20.82 19.93
N MET A 479 -25.12 21.37 19.26
CA MET A 479 -26.02 22.38 19.82
C MET A 479 -26.94 21.80 20.89
N GLU A 480 -27.53 20.62 20.65
CA GLU A 480 -28.36 19.92 21.66
C GLU A 480 -27.51 19.57 22.90
N ARG A 481 -26.27 19.08 22.71
CA ARG A 481 -25.33 18.85 23.82
C ARG A 481 -25.03 20.13 24.60
N ARG A 482 -24.80 21.27 23.93
CA ARG A 482 -24.57 22.56 24.59
C ARG A 482 -25.76 22.99 25.45
N ARG A 483 -26.98 22.73 25.00
CA ARG A 483 -28.22 23.01 25.77
C ARG A 483 -28.39 22.11 26.98
N ALA A 484 -27.86 20.89 26.94
CA ALA A 484 -27.91 19.96 28.06
C ALA A 484 -26.83 20.22 29.14
N ILE A 485 -25.92 21.17 28.93
CA ILE A 485 -24.88 21.51 29.93
C ILE A 485 -25.53 21.97 31.25
N SER A 486 -25.15 21.35 32.36
CA SER A 486 -25.60 21.72 33.69
C SER A 486 -25.05 23.10 34.12
N HIS A 487 -25.71 23.75 35.08
CA HIS A 487 -25.28 25.05 35.64
C HIS A 487 -25.15 26.20 34.62
N GLN A 488 -25.98 26.19 33.56
CA GLN A 488 -26.08 27.35 32.66
C GLN A 488 -26.46 28.63 33.42
N LEU A 489 -25.70 29.71 33.18
CA LEU A 489 -25.97 31.05 33.71
C LEU A 489 -27.39 31.55 33.38
N ARG A 490 -27.93 31.14 32.24
CA ARG A 490 -29.32 31.35 31.82
C ARG A 490 -29.83 30.06 31.19
N ARG A 491 -30.81 29.40 31.83
CA ARG A 491 -31.47 28.21 31.25
C ARG A 491 -32.06 28.56 29.89
N GLY A 492 -31.69 27.80 28.86
CA GLY A 492 -32.21 28.00 27.50
C GLY A 492 -31.56 29.13 26.70
N ALA A 493 -30.41 29.64 27.12
CA ALA A 493 -29.70 30.74 26.42
C ALA A 493 -29.21 30.38 25.00
N ALA A 494 -29.00 29.09 24.71
CA ALA A 494 -28.63 28.67 23.36
C ALA A 494 -29.88 28.59 22.47
N THR A 495 -30.07 29.57 21.60
CA THR A 495 -31.16 29.64 20.62
C THR A 495 -31.13 28.44 19.66
N LYS A 496 -32.32 28.01 19.20
CA LYS A 496 -32.48 27.00 18.15
C LYS A 496 -32.58 27.68 16.82
N GLU A 497 -31.42 28.00 16.26
CA GLU A 497 -31.33 28.46 14.89
C GLU A 497 -31.44 27.24 13.97
N MET A 498 -32.60 27.09 13.33
CA MET A 498 -32.88 25.95 12.44
C MET A 498 -32.24 26.15 11.06
N LEU A 499 -32.05 27.40 10.66
CA LEU A 499 -31.37 27.78 9.42
C LEU A 499 -29.88 28.01 9.71
N ARG A 500 -29.02 27.31 8.98
CA ARG A 500 -27.56 27.42 9.08
C ARG A 500 -26.97 27.63 7.69
N THR A 501 -25.75 28.12 7.65
CA THR A 501 -24.93 28.15 6.44
C THR A 501 -23.68 27.31 6.70
N ILE A 502 -23.49 26.28 5.88
CA ILE A 502 -22.32 25.41 5.89
C ILE A 502 -21.40 25.87 4.78
N LEU A 503 -20.16 26.20 5.12
CA LEU A 503 -19.10 26.53 4.17
C LEU A 503 -18.23 25.30 3.99
N LEU A 504 -18.25 24.67 2.81
CA LEU A 504 -17.29 23.63 2.44
C LEU A 504 -16.16 24.30 1.65
N ASP A 505 -14.96 24.41 2.23
CA ASP A 505 -13.83 25.16 1.66
C ASP A 505 -14.20 26.57 1.17
N GLY A 506 -15.13 27.21 1.87
CA GLY A 506 -15.62 28.56 1.57
C GLY A 506 -16.87 28.60 0.67
N ALA A 507 -17.23 27.51 -0.01
CA ALA A 507 -18.47 27.43 -0.79
C ALA A 507 -19.69 27.34 0.13
N PRO A 508 -20.63 28.30 0.12
CA PRO A 508 -21.76 28.31 1.04
C PRO A 508 -22.90 27.41 0.58
N THR A 509 -23.49 26.69 1.52
CA THR A 509 -24.76 25.97 1.35
C THR A 509 -25.67 26.28 2.53
N ARG A 510 -26.86 26.83 2.25
CA ARG A 510 -27.88 27.09 3.28
C ARG A 510 -28.59 25.78 3.59
N VAL A 511 -28.76 25.48 4.88
CA VAL A 511 -29.44 24.27 5.32
C VAL A 511 -30.48 24.58 6.39
N GLU A 512 -31.62 23.93 6.31
CA GLU A 512 -32.63 23.92 7.36
C GLU A 512 -32.63 22.54 8.04
N THR A 513 -32.49 22.52 9.36
CA THR A 513 -32.51 21.28 10.17
C THR A 513 -33.78 21.19 11.02
N ARG A 514 -34.46 20.04 10.95
CA ARG A 514 -35.67 19.74 11.71
C ARG A 514 -35.56 18.37 12.39
N PRO A 515 -36.13 18.19 13.59
CA PRO A 515 -36.14 16.87 14.22
C PRO A 515 -37.03 15.91 13.41
N ASP A 516 -36.58 14.66 13.23
CA ASP A 516 -37.34 13.59 12.56
C ASP A 516 -37.17 12.27 13.32
N GLY A 517 -37.90 12.14 14.45
CA GLY A 517 -37.79 10.97 15.33
C GLY A 517 -36.40 10.86 15.97
N ASP A 518 -35.70 9.77 15.68
CA ASP A 518 -34.30 9.50 16.05
C ASP A 518 -33.28 10.12 15.07
N ALA A 519 -33.76 10.65 13.94
CA ALA A 519 -32.97 11.29 12.90
C ALA A 519 -33.18 12.80 12.89
N VAL A 520 -32.47 13.46 11.97
CA VAL A 520 -32.68 14.87 11.62
C VAL A 520 -32.96 14.96 10.13
N ALA A 521 -34.01 15.69 9.80
CA ALA A 521 -34.29 16.09 8.43
C ALA A 521 -33.43 17.32 8.10
N VAL A 522 -32.51 17.16 7.14
CA VAL A 522 -31.63 18.22 6.64
C VAL A 522 -32.11 18.62 5.25
N ARG A 523 -32.69 19.82 5.11
CA ARG A 523 -33.04 20.39 3.81
C ARG A 523 -31.91 21.27 3.31
N LEU A 524 -31.39 20.99 2.12
CA LEU A 524 -30.52 21.92 1.40
C LEU A 524 -31.40 22.97 0.75
N VAL A 525 -31.24 24.24 1.14
CA VAL A 525 -32.05 25.34 0.63
C VAL A 525 -31.35 25.90 -0.60
N ASP A 526 -31.97 25.71 -1.76
CA ASP A 526 -31.58 26.36 -3.00
C ASP A 526 -32.47 27.61 -3.21
N GLU A 527 -31.87 28.73 -3.57
CA GLU A 527 -32.63 29.95 -3.89
C GLU A 527 -33.21 29.89 -5.31
N ASP A 528 -32.63 29.07 -6.19
CA ASP A 528 -33.05 28.92 -7.58
C ASP A 528 -34.26 27.99 -7.76
N ASP A 529 -34.57 27.13 -6.78
CA ASP A 529 -35.70 26.18 -6.82
C ASP A 529 -37.00 26.67 -6.16
N GLY A 530 -37.02 27.92 -5.67
CA GLY A 530 -38.15 28.45 -4.90
C GLY A 530 -38.15 28.05 -3.41
N GLY A 531 -37.08 27.44 -2.92
CA GLY A 531 -36.88 27.04 -1.52
C GLY A 531 -37.47 25.67 -1.17
N GLU A 532 -37.80 24.83 -2.15
CA GLU A 532 -38.38 23.50 -1.90
C GLU A 532 -37.32 22.50 -1.43
N GLY A 533 -36.13 22.48 -2.05
CA GLY A 533 -34.90 21.83 -1.57
C GLY A 533 -34.98 20.31 -1.32
N ARG A 534 -33.95 19.54 -1.72
CA ARG A 534 -33.89 18.11 -1.34
C ARG A 534 -33.76 17.99 0.19
N VAL A 535 -34.58 17.12 0.78
CA VAL A 535 -34.55 16.78 2.21
C VAL A 535 -33.89 15.42 2.38
N TYR A 536 -32.84 15.39 3.20
CA TYR A 536 -32.12 14.19 3.59
C TYR A 536 -32.54 13.77 4.99
N ARG A 537 -32.84 12.49 5.18
CA ARG A 537 -33.03 11.91 6.52
C ARG A 537 -31.69 11.40 7.03
N VAL A 538 -31.15 12.06 8.05
CA VAL A 538 -29.80 11.77 8.58
C VAL A 538 -29.89 11.21 10.00
N ALA A 539 -29.49 9.96 10.17
CA ALA A 539 -29.50 9.25 11.45
C ALA A 539 -28.09 8.80 11.83
N THR A 540 -27.73 8.85 13.12
CA THR A 540 -26.40 8.45 13.59
C THR A 540 -26.38 8.25 15.11
N ASP A 541 -25.54 7.33 15.57
CA ASP A 541 -25.17 7.18 16.98
C ASP A 541 -23.86 7.92 17.34
N TRP A 542 -23.29 8.66 16.39
CA TRP A 542 -22.00 9.33 16.54
C TRP A 542 -21.99 10.33 17.69
N LYS A 543 -20.87 10.38 18.41
CA LYS A 543 -20.66 11.31 19.52
C LYS A 543 -19.44 12.21 19.26
N PRO A 544 -19.51 13.52 19.61
CA PRO A 544 -18.36 14.41 19.48
C PRO A 544 -17.15 13.88 20.24
N GLY A 545 -16.08 13.59 19.49
CA GLY A 545 -14.85 12.95 19.97
C GLY A 545 -14.54 11.64 19.23
N GLU A 546 -15.53 11.00 18.63
CA GLU A 546 -15.32 9.85 17.76
C GLU A 546 -14.76 10.29 16.39
N PRO A 547 -13.71 9.63 15.87
CA PRO A 547 -13.00 10.10 14.68
C PRO A 547 -13.70 9.76 13.36
N VAL A 548 -14.76 8.95 13.40
CA VAL A 548 -15.56 8.56 12.24
C VAL A 548 -17.03 8.75 12.60
N TRP A 549 -17.71 9.61 11.86
CA TRP A 549 -19.16 9.67 11.84
C TRP A 549 -19.68 8.47 11.07
N ARG A 550 -20.45 7.61 11.73
CA ARG A 550 -21.14 6.47 11.12
C ARG A 550 -22.64 6.66 11.30
N GLY A 551 -23.38 6.53 10.22
CA GLY A 551 -24.81 6.74 10.24
C GLY A 551 -25.47 6.34 8.94
N GLU A 552 -26.72 6.74 8.80
CA GLU A 552 -27.51 6.53 7.61
C GLU A 552 -27.97 7.87 7.03
N ILE A 553 -27.88 8.00 5.71
CA ILE A 553 -28.48 9.09 4.94
C ILE A 553 -29.49 8.46 3.98
N ASP A 554 -30.76 8.83 4.12
CA ASP A 554 -31.87 8.24 3.36
C ASP A 554 -31.89 6.69 3.44
N GLY A 555 -31.52 6.14 4.61
CA GLY A 555 -31.43 4.70 4.87
C GLY A 555 -30.20 4.00 4.27
N LYS A 556 -29.26 4.74 3.68
CA LYS A 556 -27.99 4.20 3.18
C LYS A 556 -26.89 4.40 4.21
N PRO A 557 -26.11 3.36 4.55
CA PRO A 557 -24.99 3.50 5.47
C PRO A 557 -23.91 4.41 4.87
N VAL A 558 -23.40 5.33 5.68
CA VAL A 558 -22.37 6.29 5.30
C VAL A 558 -21.35 6.41 6.45
N SER A 559 -20.08 6.41 6.09
CA SER A 559 -18.97 6.73 6.98
C SER A 559 -18.27 8.00 6.50
N VAL A 560 -18.02 8.94 7.41
CA VAL A 560 -17.26 10.17 7.14
C VAL A 560 -16.21 10.32 8.24
N GLN A 561 -14.95 10.49 7.87
CA GLN A 561 -13.91 10.80 8.86
C GLN A 561 -14.10 12.23 9.35
N VAL A 562 -14.04 12.43 10.67
CA VAL A 562 -14.36 13.72 11.30
C VAL A 562 -13.25 14.12 12.25
N ARG A 563 -12.65 15.28 11.99
CA ARG A 563 -11.66 15.90 12.89
C ARG A 563 -12.06 17.33 13.19
N LYS A 564 -11.72 17.79 14.38
CA LYS A 564 -12.03 19.17 14.77
C LYS A 564 -11.02 20.11 14.10
N HIS A 565 -11.51 21.11 13.38
CA HIS A 565 -10.70 22.13 12.74
C HIS A 565 -10.68 23.43 13.57
N PRO A 566 -9.59 23.78 14.26
CA PRO A 566 -9.50 25.03 15.04
C PRO A 566 -9.44 26.28 14.13
N PRO A 567 -9.93 27.45 14.58
CA PRO A 567 -10.65 27.69 15.84
C PRO A 567 -12.12 27.25 15.80
N ALA A 568 -12.70 27.05 14.62
CA ALA A 568 -14.08 26.60 14.43
C ALA A 568 -14.25 25.88 13.07
N GLY A 569 -14.84 24.69 13.10
CA GLY A 569 -15.12 23.86 11.94
C GLY A 569 -14.77 22.39 12.18
N TRP A 570 -14.93 21.59 11.13
CA TRP A 570 -14.61 20.18 11.09
C TRP A 570 -13.88 19.86 9.79
N ASP A 571 -12.78 19.13 9.85
CA ASP A 571 -12.20 18.49 8.66
C ASP A 571 -13.03 17.22 8.43
N LEU A 572 -13.67 17.13 7.26
CA LEU A 572 -14.50 16.01 6.85
C LEU A 572 -13.86 15.32 5.66
N ALA A 573 -13.75 14.00 5.70
CA ALA A 573 -13.28 13.22 4.56
C ALA A 573 -14.23 12.07 4.21
N HIS A 574 -14.54 11.94 2.91
CA HIS A 574 -15.43 10.92 2.35
C HIS A 574 -15.09 10.76 0.86
N ARG A 575 -14.98 9.52 0.36
CA ARG A 575 -14.80 9.23 -1.09
C ARG A 575 -13.60 9.92 -1.72
N GLY A 576 -12.50 10.03 -0.97
CA GLY A 576 -11.27 10.69 -1.44
C GLY A 576 -11.34 12.23 -1.46
N VAL A 577 -12.49 12.82 -1.11
CA VAL A 577 -12.65 14.26 -0.87
C VAL A 577 -12.34 14.56 0.60
N SER A 578 -11.54 15.58 0.86
CA SER A 578 -11.23 16.07 2.22
C SER A 578 -11.38 17.58 2.26
N VAL A 579 -12.28 18.09 3.10
CA VAL A 579 -12.69 19.51 3.09
C VAL A 579 -12.86 20.04 4.51
N VAL A 580 -12.70 21.35 4.67
CA VAL A 580 -13.03 22.03 5.92
C VAL A 580 -14.47 22.49 5.87
N ALA A 581 -15.33 21.89 6.70
CA ALA A 581 -16.70 22.30 6.92
C ALA A 581 -16.79 23.30 8.08
N ARG A 582 -17.17 24.56 7.79
CA ARG A 582 -17.46 25.57 8.81
C ARG A 582 -18.96 25.83 8.87
N ILE A 583 -19.56 25.64 10.05
CA ILE A 583 -21.01 25.83 10.25
C ILE A 583 -21.27 27.13 11.01
N HIS A 584 -22.11 27.99 10.43
CA HIS A 584 -22.43 29.31 10.97
C HIS A 584 -23.93 29.60 10.90
N GLY A 585 -24.40 30.50 11.77
CA GLY A 585 -25.69 31.15 11.56
C GLY A 585 -25.65 32.07 10.34
N ALA A 586 -26.80 32.36 9.73
CA ALA A 586 -26.89 33.06 8.44
C ALA A 586 -26.12 34.39 8.46
N ARG A 587 -26.30 35.19 9.52
CA ARG A 587 -25.63 36.49 9.66
C ARG A 587 -24.11 36.38 9.79
N ILE A 588 -23.60 35.34 10.44
CA ILE A 588 -22.15 35.16 10.60
C ILE A 588 -21.54 34.79 9.25
N ALA A 589 -22.20 33.95 8.47
CA ALA A 589 -21.74 33.58 7.13
C ALA A 589 -21.69 34.80 6.18
N GLU A 590 -22.70 35.67 6.22
CA GLU A 590 -22.69 36.94 5.46
C GLU A 590 -21.47 37.81 5.79
N LEU A 591 -21.12 37.92 7.08
CA LEU A 591 -19.97 38.71 7.52
C LEU A 591 -18.64 38.05 7.16
N LEU A 592 -18.56 36.73 7.22
CA LEU A 592 -17.35 35.98 6.83
C LEU A 592 -17.04 36.12 5.34
N ALA A 593 -18.07 36.17 4.49
CA ALA A 593 -17.90 36.42 3.05
C ALA A 593 -17.26 37.79 2.75
N MET A 594 -17.26 38.73 3.71
CA MET A 594 -16.60 40.04 3.59
C MET A 594 -15.18 40.06 4.15
N MET A 595 -14.71 38.96 4.76
CA MET A 595 -13.36 38.89 5.31
C MET A 595 -12.32 38.70 4.19
N PRO A 596 -11.19 39.44 4.21
CA PRO A 596 -10.13 39.23 3.26
C PRO A 596 -9.56 37.81 3.31
N GLU A 597 -9.25 37.25 2.15
CA GLU A 597 -8.52 35.98 2.08
C GLU A 597 -7.11 36.13 2.65
N LYS A 598 -6.72 35.20 3.52
CA LYS A 598 -5.37 35.18 4.10
C LYS A 598 -4.39 34.70 3.03
N GLN A 599 -3.49 35.57 2.60
CA GLN A 599 -2.38 35.17 1.73
C GLN A 599 -1.40 34.26 2.49
N VAL A 600 -1.00 33.17 1.85
CA VAL A 600 0.02 32.25 2.38
C VAL A 600 1.36 32.98 2.40
N ALA A 601 2.17 32.75 3.44
CA ALA A 601 3.49 33.34 3.53
C ALA A 601 4.38 32.81 2.39
N ASP A 602 5.14 33.70 1.75
CA ASP A 602 6.08 33.32 0.70
C ASP A 602 7.28 32.59 1.32
N THR A 603 7.32 31.26 1.17
CA THR A 603 8.42 30.40 1.61
C THR A 603 9.37 30.03 0.48
N SER A 604 9.24 30.63 -0.69
CA SER A 604 9.96 30.20 -1.89
C SER A 604 11.49 30.30 -1.75
N LYS A 605 11.98 31.11 -0.80
CA LYS A 605 13.42 31.25 -0.48
C LYS A 605 13.94 30.18 0.49
N LEU A 606 13.12 29.24 0.92
CA LEU A 606 13.50 28.21 1.87
C LEU A 606 13.45 26.85 1.19
N LEU A 607 14.54 26.09 1.27
CA LEU A 607 14.46 24.65 1.04
C LEU A 607 14.00 24.01 2.36
N LEU A 608 12.73 23.66 2.40
CA LEU A 608 12.14 22.97 3.53
C LEU A 608 12.32 21.46 3.37
N CYS A 609 12.52 20.76 4.49
CA CYS A 609 12.54 19.31 4.52
C CYS A 609 11.14 18.78 4.17
N PRO A 610 10.96 18.09 3.03
CA PRO A 610 9.62 17.80 2.54
C PRO A 610 8.94 16.65 3.31
N MET A 611 9.73 15.90 4.07
CA MET A 611 9.36 14.75 4.88
C MET A 611 10.27 14.66 6.10
N PRO A 612 9.82 14.10 7.23
CA PRO A 612 10.73 13.85 8.33
C PRO A 612 11.71 12.72 7.96
N GLY A 613 13.01 12.91 8.21
CA GLY A 613 14.04 11.96 7.78
C GLY A 613 15.45 12.33 8.24
N LEU A 614 16.41 11.48 7.88
CA LEU A 614 17.84 11.66 8.14
C LEU A 614 18.51 12.37 6.97
N VAL A 615 19.26 13.44 7.22
CA VAL A 615 20.10 14.07 6.19
C VAL A 615 21.28 13.15 5.88
N VAL A 616 21.30 12.56 4.69
CA VAL A 616 22.41 11.70 4.24
C VAL A 616 23.57 12.57 3.76
N SER A 617 23.26 13.60 2.98
CA SER A 617 24.27 14.51 2.43
C SER A 617 23.70 15.88 2.12
N ILE A 618 24.58 16.88 2.09
CA ILE A 618 24.33 18.21 1.56
C ILE A 618 25.35 18.41 0.44
N ALA A 619 24.85 18.72 -0.76
CA ALA A 619 25.64 18.73 -1.99
C ALA A 619 26.12 20.12 -2.40
N VAL A 620 25.85 21.14 -1.57
CA VAL A 620 26.14 22.56 -1.84
C VAL A 620 26.78 23.24 -0.63
N GLU A 621 27.47 24.35 -0.90
CA GLU A 621 28.11 25.19 0.12
C GLU A 621 27.41 26.55 0.27
N GLU A 622 27.54 27.18 1.44
CA GLU A 622 27.06 28.56 1.63
C GLU A 622 27.77 29.52 0.67
N GLY A 623 26.99 30.34 -0.02
CA GLY A 623 27.47 31.27 -1.04
C GLY A 623 27.57 30.69 -2.46
N GLN A 624 27.33 29.38 -2.65
CA GLN A 624 27.33 28.74 -3.97
C GLN A 624 26.14 29.19 -4.82
N GLU A 625 26.37 29.52 -6.09
CA GLU A 625 25.30 29.68 -7.09
C GLU A 625 24.82 28.30 -7.54
N VAL A 626 23.51 28.10 -7.54
CA VAL A 626 22.85 26.86 -7.95
C VAL A 626 21.90 27.12 -9.10
N LYS A 627 21.81 26.17 -10.03
CA LYS A 627 20.85 26.20 -11.13
C LYS A 627 19.61 25.39 -10.83
N ALA A 628 18.48 25.76 -11.43
CA ALA A 628 17.27 24.95 -11.37
C ALA A 628 17.57 23.48 -11.76
N GLY A 629 17.15 22.54 -10.91
CA GLY A 629 17.41 21.10 -11.07
C GLY A 629 18.71 20.59 -10.44
N GLU A 630 19.60 21.46 -9.98
CA GLU A 630 20.83 21.07 -9.28
C GLU A 630 20.52 20.43 -7.92
N ILE A 631 21.32 19.43 -7.51
CA ILE A 631 21.10 18.70 -6.25
C ILE A 631 21.54 19.57 -5.08
N LEU A 632 20.68 19.71 -4.09
CA LEU A 632 20.92 20.50 -2.89
C LEU A 632 21.23 19.61 -1.68
N ALA A 633 20.39 18.61 -1.42
CA ALA A 633 20.54 17.71 -0.29
C ALA A 633 19.90 16.35 -0.58
N VAL A 634 20.32 15.32 0.15
CA VAL A 634 19.70 13.99 0.13
C VAL A 634 19.20 13.67 1.53
N VAL A 635 17.91 13.34 1.63
CA VAL A 635 17.26 12.94 2.87
C VAL A 635 16.78 11.50 2.72
N GLU A 636 17.06 10.66 3.70
CA GLU A 636 16.59 9.27 3.75
C GLU A 636 15.55 9.10 4.86
N ALA A 637 14.44 8.44 4.54
CA ALA A 637 13.61 7.79 5.55
C ALA A 637 13.07 6.47 5.00
N MET A 638 12.85 5.49 5.89
CA MET A 638 12.27 4.19 5.52
C MET A 638 13.00 3.49 4.38
N LYS A 639 14.34 3.60 4.35
CA LYS A 639 15.24 3.07 3.32
C LYS A 639 15.02 3.66 1.92
N MET A 640 14.38 4.82 1.84
CA MET A 640 14.17 5.58 0.60
C MET A 640 14.95 6.89 0.65
N GLU A 641 15.91 7.03 -0.25
CA GLU A 641 16.63 8.29 -0.46
C GLU A 641 15.81 9.23 -1.36
N ASN A 642 15.65 10.47 -0.92
CA ASN A 642 15.00 11.55 -1.65
C ASN A 642 16.01 12.66 -1.95
N VAL A 643 16.24 12.88 -3.23
CA VAL A 643 17.16 13.91 -3.73
C VAL A 643 16.39 15.22 -3.88
N LEU A 644 16.73 16.20 -3.04
CA LEU A 644 16.17 17.54 -3.08
C LEU A 644 16.94 18.37 -4.09
N ARG A 645 16.22 19.06 -4.97
CA ARG A 645 16.79 19.86 -6.06
C ARG A 645 16.33 21.31 -5.97
N ALA A 646 17.13 22.22 -6.53
CA ALA A 646 16.76 23.62 -6.63
C ALA A 646 15.58 23.78 -7.59
N GLU A 647 14.50 24.42 -7.13
CA GLU A 647 13.34 24.71 -7.99
C GLU A 647 13.63 25.85 -8.98
N ARG A 648 14.63 26.68 -8.69
CA ARG A 648 15.03 27.83 -9.48
C ARG A 648 16.50 28.14 -9.30
N ASP A 649 17.01 28.95 -10.21
CA ASP A 649 18.33 29.57 -10.07
C ASP A 649 18.37 30.44 -8.81
N GLY A 650 19.46 30.36 -8.07
CA GLY A 650 19.63 31.13 -6.85
C GLY A 650 21.03 30.97 -6.26
N LYS A 651 21.26 31.64 -5.13
CA LYS A 651 22.50 31.53 -4.37
C LYS A 651 22.18 31.07 -2.96
N ILE A 652 22.93 30.09 -2.45
CA ILE A 652 22.73 29.56 -1.10
C ILE A 652 23.13 30.64 -0.09
N ALA A 653 22.17 31.17 0.65
CA ALA A 653 22.40 32.17 1.68
C ALA A 653 22.93 31.53 2.97
N LYS A 654 22.32 30.40 3.37
CA LYS A 654 22.63 29.73 4.64
C LYS A 654 22.25 28.26 4.61
N ILE A 655 23.05 27.40 5.26
CA ILE A 655 22.74 25.99 5.48
C ILE A 655 22.45 25.77 6.97
N ASN A 656 21.28 25.21 7.27
CA ASN A 656 20.74 25.07 8.63
C ASN A 656 20.77 23.63 9.17
N ALA A 657 21.18 22.65 8.35
CA ALA A 657 21.30 21.24 8.71
C ALA A 657 22.68 20.68 8.35
N LYS A 658 23.05 19.52 8.91
CA LYS A 658 24.27 18.78 8.54
C LYS A 658 23.99 17.29 8.30
N PRO A 659 24.87 16.57 7.57
CA PRO A 659 24.77 15.11 7.45
C PRO A 659 24.70 14.42 8.81
N GLY A 660 23.75 13.49 8.96
CA GLY A 660 23.45 12.80 10.21
C GLY A 660 22.36 13.45 11.07
N ASP A 661 21.89 14.66 10.75
CA ASP A 661 20.78 15.28 11.47
C ASP A 661 19.44 14.61 11.11
N SER A 662 18.57 14.46 12.10
CA SER A 662 17.17 14.07 11.90
C SER A 662 16.29 15.31 11.89
N LEU A 663 15.56 15.51 10.80
CA LEU A 663 14.72 16.69 10.57
C LEU A 663 13.24 16.32 10.61
N ALA A 664 12.42 17.27 11.09
CA ALA A 664 10.97 17.20 10.96
C ALA A 664 10.51 17.74 9.59
N VAL A 665 9.28 17.42 9.21
CA VAL A 665 8.64 18.03 8.04
C VAL A 665 8.62 19.56 8.19
N ASP A 666 8.86 20.24 7.08
CA ASP A 666 8.93 21.69 6.95
C ASP A 666 10.07 22.36 7.77
N ALA A 667 11.01 21.58 8.32
CA ALA A 667 12.24 22.13 8.89
C ALA A 667 13.12 22.76 7.80
N VAL A 668 13.68 23.94 8.05
CA VAL A 668 14.54 24.62 7.07
C VAL A 668 15.87 23.89 6.94
N ILE A 669 16.17 23.36 5.74
CA ILE A 669 17.46 22.75 5.41
C ILE A 669 18.46 23.83 5.00
N LEU A 670 18.04 24.70 4.07
CA LEU A 670 18.85 25.82 3.60
C LEU A 670 17.97 26.99 3.13
N GLU A 671 18.59 28.15 2.98
CA GLU A 671 17.98 29.41 2.58
C GLU A 671 18.62 29.90 1.28
N LEU A 672 17.81 30.44 0.38
CA LEU A 672 18.19 31.05 -0.89
C LEU A 672 18.05 32.58 -0.79
N GLU A 673 18.93 33.31 -1.49
CA GLU A 673 18.90 34.79 -1.53
C GLU A 673 17.64 35.39 -2.20
#